data_AF-A0A2G9NW37-F1
#
_entry.id   AF-A0A2G9NW37-F1
#
_cell.length_a   1.000
_cell.length_b   1.000
_cell.length_c   1.000
_cell.angle_alpha   90.00
_cell.angle_beta   90.00
_cell.angle_gamma   90.00
#
_symmetry.space_group_name_H-M   'P 1'
#
loop_
_entity.id
_entity.type
_entity.pdbx_description
1 polymer ?
#
loop_
_entity_poly.entity_id
_entity_poly.type
_entity_poly.pdbx_seq_one_letter_code
_entity_poly.pdbx_strand_id
1 'polypeptide(L)'
;MKCNNPYKLAKPEFSMKFAHMGDCHLGGWRYPELQEVNMQSFSKALDICIAEKVDMVLMAGDIFDSAYPPIEILKKTFKEFKKLYDSKIPCFIIAGSHDYSVSGKTFLDVLEHAGFCKNVFVYEEKDEKIILQPTISGKYAIYGYPGMKSGLEVEGLKKTKLQDSPGFFKVFMLHTALKEAIGNMPAPSISIDELPSADYYALGHLHIEFGKSNIAYSGPIYPNNFEELEELKHGRFQIVNVQDGIIRRDTIPLRIKDVLNLVIQLDNPLTATEKIITELKNHQLNDKIILMRLKGNFTSGKVSDIQFNEIEQFVKNQGAYVFVKSISGLKIEENKIEMDEKDVGKVEEILIKEHFEKSETRFADKIQLLLRALSVEKQEDEKNQIFHDRLLSELKTILIGSGKTSILLAIEFALFGLQPGQKGASLLKTNTDEGFVELEFEIDGELIILKRTLKRKKTVSQDSAFITINGKTEECATTEMKNFVLQKLNYPLEFAKKTNLLYRYTVYTPQEQMKQIILEDPETRLNTLRHVFGIDKYKRIKENTVILASKLRENSRLYQGQILDLETRKNNLQERKNSVENIKKEIPKIESARLTIHKEKTKKETDLTDVKLKIEEKRKFEIEVEKTNVLLFSKKEQLIKFTKEIKSIEEKLQEATDSFNPEEFAKIIEEVNNKKNYKELLDKEINTFSNKISSLISKKYDLEKLKEKISSLKNCPTCFQDVSDNHKHAILSKTEEEMLNLDKEKELTDKEKESKDLLIKELILEINSLEMKKNSLQEVKIRLQTIQEDYQRKEAMEKQKSSLESDVKMLENQMLILKQNISEMKKFDQLLEIKTKEFEEIYNKERKLEIKKAEILREIRINENEINLIEEEIKIKEEVKMRLIYTIELENWLSGDFLDLIGTIERNVMIKLRSEFSNLFNDWFSILVPDTFTVSLDDEFTPIIEQQNYELDYNFLSGGERTAIALAYRLALNQTINSLLSEIKTKGIVILDEPTDGFSQQQLDKMRDVLAELNVEQLILVSHDQKIESFVDNIIRLKKDNLSTKVVV
;
A
#
# COMPACT_ATOMS: atom_id res chain seq x y z
N MET A 1 -102.53 -19.70 80.92
CA MET A 1 -101.35 -19.22 81.66
C MET A 1 -100.20 -20.21 81.49
N LYS A 2 -99.20 -19.86 80.67
CA LYS A 2 -97.76 -20.22 80.75
C LYS A 2 -97.14 -19.78 79.42
N CYS A 3 -96.38 -18.69 79.46
CA CYS A 3 -95.81 -17.99 78.31
C CYS A 3 -94.65 -18.78 77.68
N ASN A 4 -94.60 -18.72 76.35
CA ASN A 4 -93.48 -19.10 75.49
C ASN A 4 -92.24 -18.25 75.80
N ASN A 5 -91.06 -18.88 75.78
CA ASN A 5 -89.80 -18.22 75.45
C ASN A 5 -89.11 -18.99 74.31
N PRO A 6 -89.07 -18.45 73.08
CA PRO A 6 -88.43 -19.08 71.92
C PRO A 6 -87.02 -18.50 71.72
N TYR A 7 -86.05 -18.88 72.55
CA TYR A 7 -84.62 -18.62 72.29
C TYR A 7 -83.76 -19.77 72.81
N LYS A 8 -83.71 -20.88 72.06
CA LYS A 8 -82.45 -21.64 71.95
C LYS A 8 -81.63 -20.92 70.89
N LEU A 9 -80.83 -19.95 71.34
CA LEU A 9 -79.75 -19.37 70.55
C LEU A 9 -78.86 -20.54 70.08
N ALA A 10 -78.86 -20.79 68.77
CA ALA A 10 -77.79 -21.55 68.15
C ALA A 10 -76.47 -20.87 68.53
N LYS A 11 -75.54 -21.61 69.12
CA LYS A 11 -74.17 -21.12 69.30
C LYS A 11 -73.65 -20.77 67.89
N PRO A 12 -73.12 -19.56 67.65
CA PRO A 12 -72.49 -19.27 66.38
C PRO A 12 -71.26 -20.18 66.26
N GLU A 13 -71.27 -21.08 65.27
CA GLU A 13 -70.08 -21.83 64.87
C GLU A 13 -69.01 -20.82 64.43
N PHE A 14 -67.89 -20.79 65.14
CA PHE A 14 -66.75 -19.93 64.82
C PHE A 14 -66.00 -20.55 63.63
N SER A 15 -66.35 -20.19 62.39
CA SER A 15 -65.57 -20.61 61.20
C SER A 15 -64.75 -19.45 60.64
N MET A 16 -63.44 -19.61 60.50
CA MET A 16 -62.52 -18.68 59.87
C MET A 16 -61.80 -19.36 58.71
N LYS A 17 -61.65 -18.69 57.56
CA LYS A 17 -60.96 -19.29 56.41
C LYS A 17 -60.09 -18.25 55.72
N PHE A 18 -58.78 -18.45 55.65
CA PHE A 18 -57.87 -17.51 54.99
C PHE A 18 -56.82 -18.24 54.16
N ALA A 19 -56.30 -17.57 53.14
CA ALA A 19 -55.17 -18.07 52.36
C ALA A 19 -53.86 -17.52 52.92
N HIS A 20 -52.85 -18.37 53.00
CA HIS A 20 -51.48 -18.00 53.35
C HIS A 20 -50.54 -18.41 52.22
N MET A 21 -49.92 -17.41 51.60
CA MET A 21 -48.93 -17.53 50.54
C MET A 21 -47.77 -16.57 50.80
N GLY A 22 -46.73 -16.66 49.98
CA GLY A 22 -45.48 -15.90 50.08
C GLY A 22 -44.52 -16.43 49.02
N ASP A 23 -43.33 -15.86 48.94
CA ASP A 23 -42.24 -16.40 48.11
C ASP A 23 -42.68 -16.60 46.64
N CYS A 24 -43.32 -15.57 46.09
CA CYS A 24 -43.82 -15.59 44.71
C CYS A 24 -42.71 -15.34 43.70
N HIS A 25 -41.71 -14.52 44.06
CA HIS A 25 -40.57 -14.14 43.22
C HIS A 25 -40.97 -13.77 41.79
N LEU A 26 -42.04 -12.98 41.66
CA LEU A 26 -42.53 -12.58 40.34
C LEU A 26 -41.43 -11.81 39.61
N GLY A 27 -40.96 -12.39 38.51
CA GLY A 27 -39.86 -11.86 37.71
C GLY A 27 -38.50 -12.55 37.89
N GLY A 28 -38.36 -13.54 38.80
CA GLY A 28 -37.06 -14.16 39.11
C GLY A 28 -36.49 -15.08 38.02
N TRP A 29 -37.34 -15.68 37.18
CA TRP A 29 -36.87 -16.51 36.06
C TRP A 29 -36.36 -15.68 34.88
N ARG A 30 -35.16 -16.03 34.40
CA ARG A 30 -34.58 -15.50 33.15
C ARG A 30 -35.22 -16.07 31.89
N TYR A 31 -35.78 -17.28 31.96
CA TYR A 31 -36.49 -17.94 30.86
C TYR A 31 -37.91 -17.36 30.75
N PRO A 32 -38.29 -16.70 29.64
CA PRO A 32 -39.61 -16.10 29.50
C PRO A 32 -40.77 -17.08 29.70
N GLU A 33 -40.60 -18.32 29.26
CA GLU A 33 -41.59 -19.39 29.41
C GLU A 33 -41.80 -19.75 30.89
N LEU A 34 -40.73 -19.84 31.69
CA LEU A 34 -40.84 -20.11 33.14
C LEU A 34 -41.36 -18.89 33.91
N GLN A 35 -41.03 -17.68 33.46
CA GLN A 35 -41.60 -16.45 34.02
C GLN A 35 -43.12 -16.38 33.80
N GLU A 36 -43.59 -16.84 32.65
CA GLU A 36 -45.02 -16.98 32.35
C GLU A 36 -45.67 -18.08 33.20
N VAL A 37 -45.04 -19.24 33.37
CA VAL A 37 -45.53 -20.30 34.26
C VAL A 37 -45.61 -19.83 35.71
N ASN A 38 -44.62 -19.08 36.20
CA ASN A 38 -44.66 -18.46 37.52
C ASN A 38 -45.88 -17.54 37.66
N MET A 39 -46.07 -16.61 36.71
CA MET A 39 -47.22 -15.71 36.72
C MET A 39 -48.57 -16.45 36.63
N GLN A 40 -48.65 -17.53 35.85
CA GLN A 40 -49.83 -18.40 35.79
C GLN A 40 -50.09 -19.11 37.13
N SER A 41 -49.03 -19.54 37.80
CA SER A 41 -49.11 -20.13 39.14
C SER A 41 -49.70 -19.14 40.15
N PHE A 42 -49.21 -17.89 40.13
CA PHE A 42 -49.73 -16.80 40.95
C PHE A 42 -51.20 -16.47 40.64
N SER A 43 -51.55 -16.31 39.36
CA SER A 43 -52.95 -16.10 38.95
C SER A 43 -53.85 -17.23 39.45
N LYS A 44 -53.42 -18.49 39.28
CA LYS A 44 -54.17 -19.68 39.69
C LYS A 44 -54.35 -19.74 41.21
N ALA A 45 -53.34 -19.37 41.99
CA ALA A 45 -53.43 -19.29 43.44
C ALA A 45 -54.53 -18.30 43.87
N LEU A 46 -54.56 -17.12 43.26
CA LEU A 46 -55.58 -16.11 43.55
C LEU A 46 -56.97 -16.51 43.04
N ASP A 47 -57.06 -17.16 41.87
CA ASP A 47 -58.33 -17.71 41.36
C ASP A 47 -58.92 -18.75 42.33
N ILE A 48 -58.07 -19.62 42.88
CA ILE A 48 -58.49 -20.59 43.91
C ILE A 48 -58.95 -19.85 45.17
N CYS A 49 -58.24 -18.83 45.64
CA CYS A 49 -58.65 -18.04 46.81
C CYS A 49 -60.03 -17.41 46.63
N ILE A 50 -60.30 -16.86 45.44
CA ILE A 50 -61.60 -16.27 45.08
C ILE A 50 -62.69 -17.35 45.02
N ALA A 51 -62.42 -18.48 44.37
CA ALA A 51 -63.36 -19.60 44.26
C ALA A 51 -63.70 -20.21 45.63
N GLU A 52 -62.71 -20.33 46.49
CA GLU A 52 -62.82 -20.86 47.86
C GLU A 52 -63.41 -19.86 48.86
N LYS A 53 -63.66 -18.61 48.42
CA LYS A 53 -64.24 -17.51 49.20
C LYS A 53 -63.53 -17.32 50.54
N VAL A 54 -62.21 -17.19 50.49
CA VAL A 54 -61.42 -16.92 51.69
C VAL A 54 -61.76 -15.54 52.28
N ASP A 55 -61.75 -15.44 53.61
CA ASP A 55 -61.99 -14.21 54.37
C ASP A 55 -60.90 -13.16 54.07
N MET A 56 -59.66 -13.60 53.78
CA MET A 56 -58.51 -12.76 53.44
C MET A 56 -57.38 -13.57 52.78
N VAL A 57 -56.46 -12.86 52.11
CA VAL A 57 -55.20 -13.41 51.60
C VAL A 57 -54.03 -12.78 52.35
N LEU A 58 -53.14 -13.60 52.90
CA LEU A 58 -51.89 -13.19 53.53
C LEU A 58 -50.73 -13.52 52.59
N MET A 59 -49.91 -12.52 52.25
CA MET A 59 -48.67 -12.70 51.49
C MET A 59 -47.45 -12.39 52.38
N ALA A 60 -46.79 -13.43 52.85
CA ALA A 60 -45.69 -13.38 53.82
C ALA A 60 -44.33 -13.05 53.17
N GLY A 61 -44.27 -12.01 52.35
CA GLY A 61 -43.04 -11.51 51.72
C GLY A 61 -42.64 -12.21 50.41
N ASP A 62 -41.60 -11.65 49.78
CA ASP A 62 -41.03 -12.01 48.47
C ASP A 62 -42.07 -12.17 47.37
N ILE A 63 -42.94 -11.16 47.23
CA ILE A 63 -43.91 -11.05 46.13
C ILE A 63 -43.15 -10.87 44.81
N PHE A 64 -42.12 -10.02 44.79
CA PHE A 64 -41.23 -9.81 43.67
C PHE A 64 -39.82 -10.32 43.98
N ASP A 65 -39.09 -10.67 42.92
CA ASP A 65 -37.68 -11.09 43.05
C ASP A 65 -36.71 -9.91 43.26
N SER A 66 -37.20 -8.68 43.11
CA SER A 66 -36.45 -7.45 43.34
C SER A 66 -37.40 -6.33 43.75
N ALA A 67 -36.92 -5.42 44.62
CA ALA A 67 -37.64 -4.20 44.99
C ALA A 67 -38.04 -3.32 43.80
N TYR A 68 -37.39 -3.49 42.64
CA TYR A 68 -37.70 -2.81 41.37
C TYR A 68 -37.93 -3.83 40.24
N PRO A 69 -39.10 -4.50 40.21
CA PRO A 69 -39.40 -5.50 39.19
C PRO A 69 -39.63 -4.85 37.81
N PRO A 70 -39.43 -5.60 36.70
CA PRO A 70 -39.70 -5.11 35.34
C PRO A 70 -41.16 -4.66 35.14
N ILE A 71 -41.37 -3.65 34.29
CA ILE A 71 -42.70 -3.05 34.02
C ILE A 71 -43.73 -4.09 33.53
N GLU A 72 -43.32 -5.06 32.71
CA GLU A 72 -44.22 -6.11 32.22
C GLU A 72 -44.73 -7.01 33.36
N ILE A 73 -43.88 -7.30 34.35
CA ILE A 73 -44.27 -8.07 35.54
C ILE A 73 -45.23 -7.26 36.38
N LEU A 74 -44.91 -5.98 36.63
CA LEU A 74 -45.80 -5.06 37.33
C LEU A 74 -47.19 -5.01 36.69
N LYS A 75 -47.29 -4.84 35.37
CA LYS A 75 -48.58 -4.77 34.67
C LYS A 75 -49.44 -6.01 34.89
N LYS A 76 -48.85 -7.21 34.83
CA LYS A 76 -49.56 -8.47 35.08
C LYS A 76 -49.93 -8.61 36.56
N THR A 77 -49.00 -8.34 37.47
CA THR A 77 -49.26 -8.38 38.92
C THR A 77 -50.39 -7.42 39.32
N PHE A 78 -50.39 -6.18 38.85
CA PHE A 78 -51.46 -5.19 39.11
C PHE A 78 -52.83 -5.69 38.65
N LYS A 79 -52.90 -6.38 37.50
CA LYS A 79 -54.15 -6.98 37.02
C LYS A 79 -54.67 -8.05 37.98
N GLU A 80 -53.79 -8.91 38.50
CA GLU A 80 -54.17 -9.99 39.41
C GLU A 80 -54.56 -9.47 40.80
N PHE A 81 -53.85 -8.48 41.33
CA PHE A 81 -54.22 -7.77 42.56
C PHE A 81 -55.55 -7.04 42.43
N LYS A 82 -55.79 -6.38 41.28
CA LYS A 82 -57.09 -5.76 40.99
C LYS A 82 -58.21 -6.80 40.95
N LYS A 83 -58.00 -7.97 40.34
CA LYS A 83 -58.97 -9.07 40.29
C LYS A 83 -59.37 -9.53 41.69
N LEU A 84 -58.40 -9.65 42.60
CA LEU A 84 -58.65 -9.99 44.01
C LEU A 84 -59.44 -8.88 44.73
N TYR A 85 -59.04 -7.61 44.53
CA TYR A 85 -59.70 -6.44 45.10
C TYR A 85 -61.17 -6.31 44.64
N ASP A 86 -61.43 -6.47 43.34
CA ASP A 86 -62.78 -6.42 42.75
C ASP A 86 -63.68 -7.54 43.30
N SER A 87 -63.08 -8.66 43.76
CA SER A 87 -63.76 -9.77 44.43
C SER A 87 -64.05 -9.52 45.92
N LYS A 88 -63.68 -8.34 46.46
CA LYS A 88 -63.88 -7.92 47.86
C LYS A 88 -63.17 -8.80 48.89
N ILE A 89 -62.05 -9.41 48.51
CA ILE A 89 -61.20 -10.18 49.42
C ILE A 89 -60.00 -9.30 49.82
N PRO A 90 -59.85 -8.94 51.10
CA PRO A 90 -58.73 -8.12 51.54
C PRO A 90 -57.41 -8.90 51.45
N CYS A 91 -56.35 -8.21 51.01
CA CYS A 91 -55.00 -8.74 50.91
C CYS A 91 -54.07 -8.01 51.87
N PHE A 92 -53.34 -8.76 52.69
CA PHE A 92 -52.37 -8.25 53.64
C PHE A 92 -50.99 -8.76 53.27
N ILE A 93 -50.02 -7.86 53.27
CA ILE A 93 -48.66 -8.14 52.83
C ILE A 93 -47.65 -7.70 53.89
N ILE A 94 -46.49 -8.32 53.87
CA ILE A 94 -45.25 -7.79 54.46
C ILE A 94 -44.17 -7.80 53.37
N ALA A 95 -43.14 -6.97 53.52
CA ALA A 95 -41.96 -7.09 52.66
C ALA A 95 -41.20 -8.37 52.99
N GLY A 96 -40.70 -9.06 51.97
CA GLY A 96 -39.65 -10.06 52.14
C GLY A 96 -38.27 -9.49 51.81
N SER A 97 -37.26 -10.34 51.91
CA SER A 97 -35.86 -9.94 51.71
C SER A 97 -35.57 -9.36 50.31
N HIS A 98 -36.28 -9.83 49.28
CA HIS A 98 -36.14 -9.36 47.89
C HIS A 98 -36.92 -8.08 47.62
N ASP A 99 -38.10 -7.95 48.23
CA ASP A 99 -38.97 -6.77 48.11
C ASP A 99 -38.46 -5.56 48.90
N TYR A 100 -37.60 -5.80 49.89
CA TYR A 100 -37.09 -4.78 50.79
C TYR A 100 -36.01 -3.89 50.16
N SER A 101 -36.12 -2.58 50.40
CA SER A 101 -35.10 -1.59 50.02
C SER A 101 -34.71 -0.74 51.21
N VAL A 102 -33.40 -0.63 51.49
CA VAL A 102 -32.84 0.23 52.54
C VAL A 102 -33.19 1.71 52.31
N SER A 103 -33.41 2.11 51.05
CA SER A 103 -33.84 3.48 50.69
C SER A 103 -35.31 3.77 51.02
N GLY A 104 -36.07 2.76 51.47
CA GLY A 104 -37.51 2.83 51.68
C GLY A 104 -38.33 2.81 50.39
N LYS A 105 -37.68 2.78 49.21
CA LYS A 105 -38.36 2.75 47.91
C LYS A 105 -38.60 1.31 47.48
N THR A 106 -39.85 0.88 47.54
CA THR A 106 -40.28 -0.45 47.07
C THR A 106 -41.57 -0.34 46.27
N PHE A 107 -41.75 -1.23 45.30
CA PHE A 107 -43.02 -1.31 44.55
C PHE A 107 -44.18 -1.85 45.39
N LEU A 108 -43.93 -2.43 46.56
CA LEU A 108 -44.99 -2.79 47.51
C LEU A 108 -45.80 -1.57 47.95
N ASP A 109 -45.13 -0.43 48.17
CA ASP A 109 -45.81 0.82 48.53
C ASP A 109 -46.77 1.25 47.43
N VAL A 110 -46.42 1.03 46.16
CA VAL A 110 -47.29 1.41 45.03
C VAL A 110 -48.57 0.56 45.02
N LEU A 111 -48.47 -0.75 45.33
CA LEU A 111 -49.63 -1.64 45.44
C LEU A 111 -50.53 -1.25 46.61
N GLU A 112 -49.94 -0.87 47.75
CA GLU A 112 -50.67 -0.40 48.92
C GLU A 112 -51.36 0.94 48.68
N HIS A 113 -50.65 1.93 48.12
CA HIS A 113 -51.22 3.25 47.80
C HIS A 113 -52.30 3.17 46.71
N ALA A 114 -52.23 2.17 45.82
CA ALA A 114 -53.29 1.86 44.86
C ALA A 114 -54.53 1.23 45.51
N GLY A 115 -54.44 0.81 46.78
CA GLY A 115 -55.53 0.23 47.56
C GLY A 115 -55.76 -1.27 47.35
N PHE A 116 -54.87 -1.97 46.65
CA PHE A 116 -55.05 -3.40 46.36
C PHE A 116 -54.67 -4.32 47.52
N CYS A 117 -53.77 -3.87 48.38
CA CYS A 117 -53.35 -4.58 49.57
C CYS A 117 -53.02 -3.59 50.70
N LYS A 118 -52.75 -4.12 51.89
CA LYS A 118 -52.29 -3.35 53.04
C LYS A 118 -51.03 -3.96 53.62
N ASN A 119 -49.99 -3.16 53.81
CA ASN A 119 -48.79 -3.58 54.51
C ASN A 119 -49.09 -3.62 56.01
N VAL A 120 -48.85 -4.77 56.64
CA VAL A 120 -49.18 -4.98 58.07
C VAL A 120 -47.98 -4.80 59.00
N PHE A 121 -46.84 -4.34 58.47
CA PHE A 121 -45.74 -3.85 59.30
C PHE A 121 -46.05 -2.43 59.84
N VAL A 122 -46.86 -2.37 60.89
CA VAL A 122 -47.19 -1.14 61.60
C VAL A 122 -46.62 -1.24 63.00
N TYR A 123 -45.73 -0.32 63.38
CA TYR A 123 -45.00 -0.42 64.65
C TYR A 123 -44.81 0.93 65.33
N GLU A 124 -44.59 0.87 66.64
CA GLU A 124 -44.11 1.98 67.46
C GLU A 124 -42.83 1.56 68.18
N GLU A 125 -41.79 2.39 68.12
CA GLU A 125 -40.58 2.20 68.92
C GLU A 125 -40.73 2.86 70.29
N LYS A 126 -40.62 2.06 71.35
CA LYS A 126 -40.69 2.54 72.73
C LYS A 126 -39.77 1.73 73.63
N ASP A 127 -38.94 2.41 74.43
CA ASP A 127 -38.02 1.79 75.39
C ASP A 127 -37.14 0.68 74.78
N GLU A 128 -36.55 0.95 73.60
CA GLU A 128 -35.73 0.01 72.81
C GLU A 128 -36.44 -1.29 72.38
N LYS A 129 -37.79 -1.30 72.42
CA LYS A 129 -38.64 -2.39 71.95
C LYS A 129 -39.49 -1.96 70.76
N ILE A 130 -39.78 -2.91 69.88
CA ILE A 130 -40.65 -2.73 68.73
C ILE A 130 -42.04 -3.24 69.12
N ILE A 131 -43.02 -2.35 69.23
CA ILE A 131 -44.41 -2.72 69.53
C ILE A 131 -45.19 -2.76 68.22
N LEU A 132 -45.53 -3.96 67.76
CA LEU A 132 -46.34 -4.14 66.55
C LEU A 132 -47.81 -3.85 66.85
N GLN A 133 -48.39 -2.97 66.04
CA GLN A 133 -49.79 -2.56 66.11
C GLN A 133 -50.66 -3.49 65.24
N PRO A 134 -51.84 -3.91 65.72
CA PRO A 134 -52.70 -4.79 64.94
C PRO A 134 -53.36 -4.04 63.78
N THR A 135 -53.31 -4.64 62.59
CA THR A 135 -54.27 -4.35 61.54
C THR A 135 -55.52 -5.20 61.74
N ILE A 136 -56.64 -4.54 62.07
CA ILE A 136 -57.91 -5.21 62.32
C ILE A 136 -58.66 -5.46 61.02
N SER A 137 -59.04 -6.72 60.78
CA SER A 137 -59.89 -7.12 59.65
C SER A 137 -60.92 -8.14 60.13
N GLY A 138 -62.19 -7.75 60.20
CA GLY A 138 -63.24 -8.61 60.75
C GLY A 138 -62.92 -9.10 62.17
N LYS A 139 -62.65 -10.40 62.31
CA LYS A 139 -62.33 -11.11 63.57
C LYS A 139 -60.82 -11.35 63.78
N TYR A 140 -59.98 -10.84 62.88
CA TYR A 140 -58.54 -11.03 62.88
C TYR A 140 -57.80 -9.79 63.39
N ALA A 141 -56.76 -10.02 64.18
CA ALA A 141 -55.74 -9.03 64.49
C ALA A 141 -54.44 -9.48 63.82
N ILE A 142 -54.03 -8.76 62.77
CA ILE A 142 -52.90 -9.14 61.93
C ILE A 142 -51.71 -8.26 62.29
N TYR A 143 -50.59 -8.89 62.62
CA TYR A 143 -49.32 -8.27 62.92
C TYR A 143 -48.32 -8.71 61.86
N GLY A 144 -47.48 -7.80 61.38
CA GLY A 144 -46.44 -8.11 60.42
C GLY A 144 -45.07 -7.69 60.91
N TYR A 145 -44.05 -8.46 60.55
CA TYR A 145 -42.66 -8.03 60.61
C TYR A 145 -41.97 -8.40 59.29
N PRO A 146 -41.33 -7.45 58.59
CA PRO A 146 -40.78 -7.68 57.27
C PRO A 146 -39.50 -8.51 57.34
N GLY A 147 -39.24 -9.26 56.27
CA GLY A 147 -37.94 -9.83 56.01
C GLY A 147 -37.00 -8.75 55.48
N MET A 148 -35.74 -8.78 55.91
CA MET A 148 -34.72 -7.86 55.46
C MET A 148 -33.59 -8.65 54.81
N LYS A 149 -32.84 -8.00 53.92
CA LYS A 149 -31.65 -8.64 53.33
C LYS A 149 -30.67 -8.98 54.44
N SER A 150 -30.04 -10.15 54.32
CA SER A 150 -29.03 -10.62 55.26
C SER A 150 -29.54 -10.74 56.71
N GLY A 151 -30.80 -11.17 56.91
CA GLY A 151 -31.31 -11.58 58.23
C GLY A 151 -31.38 -10.48 59.29
N LEU A 152 -31.30 -9.20 58.89
CA LEU A 152 -31.33 -8.05 59.80
C LEU A 152 -32.62 -7.99 60.63
N GLU A 153 -33.68 -8.65 60.18
CA GLU A 153 -34.93 -8.79 60.91
C GLU A 153 -34.79 -9.57 62.22
N VAL A 154 -33.86 -10.53 62.31
CA VAL A 154 -33.77 -11.50 63.42
C VAL A 154 -33.49 -10.82 64.76
N GLU A 155 -32.55 -9.87 64.81
CA GLU A 155 -32.23 -9.13 66.03
C GLU A 155 -33.37 -8.20 66.47
N GLY A 156 -34.11 -7.62 65.52
CA GLY A 156 -35.28 -6.80 65.82
C GLY A 156 -36.48 -7.62 66.29
N LEU A 157 -36.66 -8.83 65.74
CA LEU A 157 -37.70 -9.77 66.15
C LEU A 157 -37.56 -10.18 67.62
N LYS A 158 -36.33 -10.39 68.12
CA LYS A 158 -36.06 -10.67 69.55
C LYS A 158 -36.54 -9.55 70.49
N LYS A 159 -36.63 -8.32 70.00
CA LYS A 159 -37.08 -7.14 70.75
C LYS A 159 -38.55 -6.79 70.51
N THR A 160 -39.25 -7.61 69.73
CA THR A 160 -40.61 -7.34 69.28
C THR A 160 -41.65 -7.79 70.31
N LYS A 161 -42.72 -7.01 70.45
CA LYS A 161 -43.92 -7.38 71.20
C LYS A 161 -45.17 -7.06 70.38
N LEU A 162 -46.20 -7.89 70.50
CA LEU A 162 -47.51 -7.58 69.93
C LEU A 162 -48.29 -6.72 70.91
N GLN A 163 -48.84 -5.61 70.44
CA GLN A 163 -49.85 -4.87 71.19
C GLN A 163 -51.07 -5.77 71.44
N ASP A 164 -51.68 -5.70 72.62
CA ASP A 164 -52.79 -6.61 72.93
C ASP A 164 -54.07 -6.30 72.14
N SER A 165 -54.69 -7.36 71.61
CA SER A 165 -55.97 -7.33 70.89
C SER A 165 -56.95 -8.37 71.45
N PRO A 166 -57.55 -8.15 72.63
CA PRO A 166 -58.45 -9.11 73.25
C PRO A 166 -59.68 -9.41 72.38
N GLY A 167 -60.02 -10.70 72.24
CA GLY A 167 -61.19 -11.15 71.48
C GLY A 167 -60.99 -11.33 69.96
N PHE A 168 -59.78 -11.08 69.46
CA PHE A 168 -59.41 -11.31 68.05
C PHE A 168 -58.52 -12.54 67.90
N PHE A 169 -58.62 -13.22 66.75
CA PHE A 169 -57.67 -14.25 66.35
C PHE A 169 -56.37 -13.59 65.86
N LYS A 170 -55.28 -13.78 66.61
CA LYS A 170 -53.99 -13.14 66.38
C LYS A 170 -53.21 -13.89 65.29
N VAL A 171 -52.97 -13.22 64.17
CA VAL A 171 -52.12 -13.73 63.07
C VAL A 171 -50.83 -12.94 63.07
N PHE A 172 -49.70 -13.63 63.12
CA PHE A 172 -48.38 -13.03 63.02
C PHE A 172 -47.70 -13.42 61.70
N MET A 173 -47.56 -12.46 60.80
CA MET A 173 -46.88 -12.60 59.51
C MET A 173 -45.41 -12.29 59.66
N LEU A 174 -44.56 -13.19 59.18
CA LEU A 174 -43.11 -13.15 59.32
C LEU A 174 -42.46 -13.60 58.01
N HIS A 175 -41.32 -13.00 57.67
CA HIS A 175 -40.47 -13.48 56.58
C HIS A 175 -39.05 -13.63 57.14
N THR A 176 -38.77 -14.79 57.71
CA THR A 176 -37.53 -15.11 58.45
C THR A 176 -37.37 -16.62 58.50
N ALA A 177 -36.15 -17.11 58.70
CA ALA A 177 -35.93 -18.53 58.97
C ALA A 177 -36.20 -18.88 60.45
N LEU A 178 -36.83 -20.03 60.69
CA LEU A 178 -37.03 -20.61 62.02
C LEU A 178 -35.97 -21.66 62.28
N LYS A 179 -35.39 -21.67 63.49
CA LYS A 179 -34.36 -22.64 63.87
C LYS A 179 -34.86 -24.08 63.79
N GLU A 180 -36.15 -24.29 64.03
CA GLU A 180 -36.82 -25.58 63.96
C GLU A 180 -37.05 -26.06 62.51
N ALA A 181 -36.96 -25.16 61.52
CA ALA A 181 -37.26 -25.41 60.12
C ALA A 181 -36.01 -25.43 59.21
N ILE A 182 -34.97 -24.70 59.59
CA ILE A 182 -33.77 -24.45 58.79
C ILE A 182 -32.85 -25.68 58.60
N GLY A 183 -33.00 -26.71 59.45
CA GLY A 183 -32.17 -27.92 59.41
C GLY A 183 -30.69 -27.60 59.66
N ASN A 184 -29.82 -28.07 58.76
CA ASN A 184 -28.37 -27.79 58.81
C ASN A 184 -27.97 -26.54 58.01
N MET A 185 -28.93 -25.75 57.51
CA MET A 185 -28.64 -24.59 56.67
C MET A 185 -28.14 -23.41 57.54
N PRO A 186 -27.01 -22.76 57.18
CA PRO A 186 -26.36 -21.73 58.01
C PRO A 186 -26.96 -20.34 57.74
N ALA A 187 -28.26 -20.16 57.93
CA ALA A 187 -28.89 -18.84 57.82
C ALA A 187 -29.30 -18.31 59.21
N PRO A 188 -29.30 -16.97 59.41
CA PRO A 188 -29.84 -16.38 60.62
C PRO A 188 -31.26 -16.86 60.84
N SER A 189 -31.49 -17.38 62.04
CA SER A 189 -32.76 -17.96 62.39
C SER A 189 -33.14 -17.57 63.82
N ILE A 190 -34.43 -17.59 64.07
CA ILE A 190 -35.02 -17.34 65.39
C ILE A 190 -35.74 -18.59 65.86
N SER A 191 -35.69 -18.88 67.17
CA SER A 191 -36.53 -19.94 67.72
C SER A 191 -37.96 -19.45 67.91
N ILE A 192 -38.93 -20.36 67.74
CA ILE A 192 -40.35 -20.03 67.96
C ILE A 192 -40.63 -19.48 69.38
N ASP A 193 -39.86 -19.92 70.38
CA ASP A 193 -40.04 -19.50 71.78
C ASP A 193 -39.56 -18.05 72.03
N GLU A 194 -38.76 -17.49 71.13
CA GLU A 194 -38.31 -16.10 71.16
C GLU A 194 -39.30 -15.14 70.48
N LEU A 195 -40.31 -15.68 69.78
CA LEU A 195 -41.34 -14.90 69.10
C LEU A 195 -42.52 -14.60 70.04
N PRO A 196 -43.14 -13.42 69.92
CA PRO A 196 -44.40 -13.13 70.58
C PRO A 196 -45.50 -14.17 70.30
N SER A 197 -46.36 -14.43 71.30
CA SER A 197 -47.44 -15.40 71.20
C SER A 197 -48.56 -14.94 70.24
N ALA A 198 -48.87 -15.76 69.26
CA ALA A 198 -49.97 -15.59 68.31
C ALA A 198 -50.74 -16.90 68.11
N ASP A 199 -51.99 -16.80 67.64
CA ASP A 199 -52.83 -17.97 67.36
C ASP A 199 -52.41 -18.66 66.04
N TYR A 200 -51.84 -17.90 65.10
CA TYR A 200 -51.29 -18.43 63.85
C TYR A 200 -50.03 -17.66 63.41
N TYR A 201 -48.99 -18.39 63.02
CA TYR A 201 -47.74 -17.84 62.46
C TYR A 201 -47.67 -18.13 60.96
N ALA A 202 -47.78 -17.07 60.16
CA ALA A 202 -47.71 -17.10 58.71
C ALA A 202 -46.29 -16.73 58.25
N LEU A 203 -45.47 -17.75 57.94
CA LEU A 203 -44.08 -17.56 57.53
C LEU A 203 -43.88 -17.67 56.00
N GLY A 204 -43.02 -16.81 55.46
CA GLY A 204 -42.32 -17.00 54.17
C GLY A 204 -40.80 -17.09 54.40
N HIS A 205 -40.01 -17.09 53.32
CA HIS A 205 -38.53 -17.18 53.24
C HIS A 205 -37.97 -18.57 52.93
N LEU A 206 -38.35 -19.61 53.69
CA LEU A 206 -37.85 -20.96 53.43
C LEU A 206 -38.74 -21.68 52.41
N HIS A 207 -38.18 -22.05 51.26
CA HIS A 207 -38.88 -22.74 50.17
C HIS A 207 -39.09 -24.24 50.43
N ILE A 208 -39.54 -24.59 51.63
CA ILE A 208 -39.63 -25.97 52.12
C ILE A 208 -41.06 -26.32 52.53
N GLU A 209 -41.31 -27.60 52.80
CA GLU A 209 -42.54 -28.03 53.45
C GLU A 209 -42.34 -28.08 54.95
N PHE A 210 -42.79 -27.05 55.65
CA PHE A 210 -42.64 -26.99 57.09
C PHE A 210 -43.88 -26.41 57.78
N GLY A 211 -44.34 -27.06 58.85
CA GLY A 211 -45.29 -26.46 59.76
C GLY A 211 -46.00 -27.42 60.71
N LYS A 212 -46.51 -26.89 61.83
CA LYS A 212 -47.46 -27.53 62.78
C LYS A 212 -48.88 -27.02 62.51
N SER A 213 -49.89 -27.34 63.32
CA SER A 213 -51.27 -26.87 63.07
C SER A 213 -51.37 -25.34 62.97
N ASN A 214 -50.63 -24.60 63.79
CA ASN A 214 -50.70 -23.14 63.93
C ASN A 214 -49.47 -22.37 63.38
N ILE A 215 -48.48 -23.05 62.80
CA ILE A 215 -47.24 -22.45 62.26
C ILE A 215 -47.00 -23.06 60.90
N ALA A 216 -46.76 -22.26 59.87
CA ALA A 216 -46.50 -22.77 58.53
C ALA A 216 -45.57 -21.85 57.75
N TYR A 217 -44.68 -22.46 56.95
CA TYR A 217 -44.17 -21.80 55.74
C TYR A 217 -45.17 -22.02 54.61
N SER A 218 -45.49 -20.99 53.84
CA SER A 218 -46.35 -21.16 52.66
C SER A 218 -45.72 -22.05 51.60
N GLY A 219 -44.40 -22.00 51.50
CA GLY A 219 -43.65 -22.45 50.33
C GLY A 219 -43.84 -21.49 49.14
N PRO A 220 -43.08 -21.67 48.05
CA PRO A 220 -43.12 -20.76 46.94
C PRO A 220 -44.36 -21.01 46.07
N ILE A 221 -44.96 -19.92 45.58
CA ILE A 221 -46.05 -19.99 44.59
C ILE A 221 -45.55 -20.60 43.28
N TYR A 222 -44.26 -20.49 42.99
CA TYR A 222 -43.58 -21.27 41.96
C TYR A 222 -42.09 -21.36 42.30
N PRO A 223 -41.42 -22.52 42.11
CA PRO A 223 -39.98 -22.65 42.35
C PRO A 223 -39.19 -21.58 41.60
N ASN A 224 -38.21 -20.94 42.24
CA ASN A 224 -37.56 -19.73 41.70
C ASN A 224 -36.18 -19.99 41.05
N ASN A 225 -35.62 -21.20 41.19
CA ASN A 225 -34.36 -21.59 40.57
C ASN A 225 -34.38 -23.06 40.11
N PHE A 226 -33.29 -23.49 39.47
CA PHE A 226 -33.17 -24.83 38.89
C PHE A 226 -33.31 -25.92 39.94
N GLU A 227 -32.59 -25.80 41.06
CA GLU A 227 -32.56 -26.75 42.17
C GLU A 227 -33.96 -26.92 42.79
N GLU A 228 -34.65 -25.81 43.08
CA GLU A 228 -36.00 -25.85 43.62
C GLU A 228 -37.01 -26.45 42.64
N LEU A 229 -36.90 -26.15 41.35
CA LEU A 229 -37.80 -26.72 40.34
C LEU A 229 -37.54 -28.21 40.15
N GLU A 230 -36.29 -28.64 40.28
CA GLU A 230 -35.87 -30.05 40.27
C GLU A 230 -36.49 -30.81 41.47
N GLU A 231 -36.45 -30.21 42.67
CA GLU A 231 -36.95 -30.81 43.91
C GLU A 231 -38.48 -30.73 44.05
N LEU A 232 -39.04 -29.52 44.01
CA LEU A 232 -40.45 -29.22 44.30
C LEU A 232 -41.38 -29.49 43.12
N LYS A 233 -40.88 -29.35 41.88
CA LYS A 233 -41.59 -29.54 40.59
C LYS A 233 -42.78 -28.61 40.32
N HIS A 234 -43.44 -28.11 41.34
CA HIS A 234 -44.57 -27.19 41.25
C HIS A 234 -44.63 -26.30 42.48
N GLY A 235 -45.30 -25.15 42.36
CA GLY A 235 -45.53 -24.29 43.52
C GLY A 235 -46.68 -24.78 44.40
N ARG A 236 -46.94 -24.04 45.47
CA ARG A 236 -48.03 -24.31 46.42
C ARG A 236 -48.36 -23.09 47.26
N PHE A 237 -49.48 -23.17 47.96
CA PHE A 237 -49.82 -22.26 49.06
C PHE A 237 -50.71 -22.97 50.08
N GLN A 238 -51.12 -22.28 51.15
CA GLN A 238 -51.93 -22.84 52.22
C GLN A 238 -53.32 -22.22 52.24
N ILE A 239 -54.35 -23.04 52.44
CA ILE A 239 -55.67 -22.60 52.90
C ILE A 239 -55.83 -23.03 54.35
N VAL A 240 -56.13 -22.08 55.23
CA VAL A 240 -56.25 -22.30 56.67
C VAL A 240 -57.70 -22.15 57.08
N ASN A 241 -58.23 -23.21 57.68
CA ASN A 241 -59.59 -23.26 58.22
C ASN A 241 -59.51 -23.36 59.75
N VAL A 242 -60.14 -22.43 60.46
CA VAL A 242 -60.25 -22.43 61.92
C VAL A 242 -61.70 -22.68 62.28
N GLN A 243 -61.97 -23.78 62.98
CA GLN A 243 -63.31 -24.13 63.49
C GLN A 243 -63.22 -24.45 64.97
N ASP A 244 -63.98 -23.72 65.81
CA ASP A 244 -64.01 -23.90 67.27
C ASP A 244 -62.62 -23.88 67.93
N GLY A 245 -61.70 -23.05 67.42
CA GLY A 245 -60.32 -22.94 67.89
C GLY A 245 -59.37 -24.01 67.34
N ILE A 246 -59.86 -24.97 66.55
CA ILE A 246 -59.05 -25.99 65.89
C ILE A 246 -58.60 -25.44 64.53
N ILE A 247 -57.28 -25.34 64.33
CA ILE A 247 -56.67 -24.88 63.07
C ILE A 247 -56.35 -26.09 62.20
N ARG A 248 -56.92 -26.11 60.98
CA ARG A 248 -56.60 -27.07 59.91
C ARG A 248 -55.95 -26.31 58.75
N ARG A 249 -54.89 -26.90 58.20
CA ARG A 249 -54.15 -26.34 57.06
C ARG A 249 -54.19 -27.32 55.90
N ASP A 250 -54.61 -26.84 54.74
CA ASP A 250 -54.63 -27.57 53.50
C ASP A 250 -53.57 -26.99 52.56
N THR A 251 -52.53 -27.78 52.24
CA THR A 251 -51.53 -27.41 51.23
C THR A 251 -52.13 -27.59 49.84
N ILE A 252 -52.28 -26.51 49.08
CA ILE A 252 -52.84 -26.52 47.73
C ILE A 252 -51.70 -26.52 46.70
N PRO A 253 -51.50 -27.62 45.93
CA PRO A 253 -50.46 -27.67 44.91
C PRO A 253 -50.85 -26.91 43.64
N LEU A 254 -49.92 -26.14 43.09
CA LEU A 254 -50.10 -25.33 41.88
C LEU A 254 -49.40 -25.97 40.68
N ARG A 255 -50.01 -27.04 40.16
CA ARG A 255 -49.51 -27.74 38.97
C ARG A 255 -49.93 -26.99 37.71
N ILE A 256 -48.98 -26.33 37.06
CA ILE A 256 -49.17 -25.59 35.80
C ILE A 256 -48.62 -26.38 34.61
N LYS A 257 -47.39 -26.91 34.74
CA LYS A 257 -46.71 -27.74 33.74
C LYS A 257 -46.00 -28.90 34.40
N ASP A 258 -45.87 -30.01 33.67
CA ASP A 258 -45.09 -31.17 34.11
C ASP A 258 -43.60 -30.91 33.92
N VAL A 259 -42.80 -31.37 34.88
CA VAL A 259 -41.33 -31.25 34.88
C VAL A 259 -40.70 -32.63 34.68
N LEU A 260 -39.81 -32.76 33.70
CA LEU A 260 -38.98 -33.94 33.47
C LEU A 260 -37.54 -33.62 33.86
N ASN A 261 -37.03 -34.30 34.89
CA ASN A 261 -35.63 -34.18 35.33
C ASN A 261 -34.80 -35.28 34.69
N LEU A 262 -33.69 -34.92 34.05
CA LEU A 262 -32.74 -35.84 33.43
C LEU A 262 -31.35 -35.58 34.00
N VAL A 263 -30.71 -36.61 34.53
CA VAL A 263 -29.31 -36.56 34.96
C VAL A 263 -28.50 -37.44 34.03
N ILE A 264 -27.63 -36.84 33.22
CA ILE A 264 -26.86 -37.54 32.19
C ILE A 264 -25.39 -37.55 32.59
N GLN A 265 -24.82 -38.76 32.67
CA GLN A 265 -23.40 -38.95 32.92
C GLN A 265 -22.62 -38.93 31.60
N LEU A 266 -21.61 -38.08 31.53
CA LEU A 266 -20.73 -37.89 30.37
C LEU A 266 -19.30 -38.28 30.74
N ASP A 267 -18.65 -38.95 29.81
CA ASP A 267 -17.28 -39.48 29.88
C ASP A 267 -16.36 -38.81 28.84
N ASN A 268 -16.90 -38.38 27.71
CA ASN A 268 -16.15 -37.72 26.63
C ASN A 268 -16.96 -36.59 25.98
N PRO A 269 -16.48 -35.34 25.97
CA PRO A 269 -17.17 -34.19 25.36
C PRO A 269 -17.51 -34.38 23.87
N LEU A 270 -16.67 -35.07 23.09
CA LEU A 270 -16.85 -35.25 21.64
C LEU A 270 -18.05 -36.14 21.28
N THR A 271 -18.40 -37.09 22.16
CA THR A 271 -19.56 -37.99 21.97
C THR A 271 -20.77 -37.57 22.79
N ALA A 272 -20.63 -36.52 23.61
CA ALA A 272 -21.66 -36.09 24.54
C ALA A 272 -22.94 -35.64 23.83
N THR A 273 -22.82 -34.93 22.71
CA THR A 273 -23.99 -34.46 21.94
C THR A 273 -24.89 -35.62 21.51
N GLU A 274 -24.30 -36.66 20.88
CA GLU A 274 -25.05 -37.83 20.42
C GLU A 274 -25.66 -38.62 21.59
N LYS A 275 -24.91 -38.77 22.68
CA LYS A 275 -25.40 -39.43 23.90
C LYS A 275 -26.60 -38.70 24.50
N ILE A 276 -26.51 -37.37 24.62
CA ILE A 276 -27.61 -36.54 25.15
C ILE A 276 -28.85 -36.65 24.26
N ILE A 277 -28.70 -36.54 22.93
CA ILE A 277 -29.83 -36.66 22.00
C ILE A 277 -30.44 -38.06 22.07
N THR A 278 -29.62 -39.10 22.20
CA THR A 278 -30.10 -40.48 22.31
C THR A 278 -30.92 -40.68 23.59
N GLU A 279 -30.45 -40.16 24.72
CA GLU A 279 -31.20 -40.23 25.97
C GLU A 279 -32.52 -39.44 25.88
N LEU A 280 -32.49 -38.24 25.30
CA LEU A 280 -33.69 -37.43 25.09
C LEU A 280 -34.73 -38.10 24.19
N LYS A 281 -34.33 -38.93 23.22
CA LYS A 281 -35.26 -39.73 22.39
C LYS A 281 -36.04 -40.78 23.18
N ASN A 282 -35.54 -41.21 24.33
CA ASN A 282 -36.19 -42.22 25.17
C ASN A 282 -37.33 -41.62 26.02
N HIS A 283 -37.54 -40.31 25.99
CA HIS A 283 -38.52 -39.62 26.81
C HIS A 283 -39.54 -38.82 26.00
N GLN A 284 -40.76 -38.70 26.53
CA GLN A 284 -41.80 -37.83 25.95
C GLN A 284 -41.62 -36.38 26.44
N LEU A 285 -41.14 -35.52 25.55
CA LEU A 285 -40.77 -34.13 25.86
C LEU A 285 -41.91 -33.12 25.64
N ASN A 286 -42.91 -33.47 24.82
CA ASN A 286 -43.96 -32.55 24.38
C ASN A 286 -44.74 -31.90 25.54
N ASP A 287 -44.82 -30.57 25.52
CA ASP A 287 -45.51 -29.70 26.48
C ASP A 287 -45.00 -29.78 27.94
N LYS A 288 -43.75 -30.21 28.14
CA LYS A 288 -43.11 -30.32 29.46
C LYS A 288 -41.95 -29.34 29.63
N ILE A 289 -41.66 -29.01 30.88
CA ILE A 289 -40.42 -28.36 31.30
C ILE A 289 -39.36 -29.45 31.39
N ILE A 290 -38.29 -29.33 30.61
CA ILE A 290 -37.20 -30.32 30.59
C ILE A 290 -36.01 -29.74 31.35
N LEU A 291 -35.69 -30.32 32.50
CA LEU A 291 -34.52 -29.99 33.30
C LEU A 291 -33.44 -31.05 33.07
N MET A 292 -32.26 -30.64 32.62
CA MET A 292 -31.16 -31.55 32.34
C MET A 292 -29.91 -31.17 33.12
N ARG A 293 -29.42 -32.07 33.97
CA ARG A 293 -28.17 -31.92 34.70
C ARG A 293 -27.11 -32.83 34.10
N LEU A 294 -26.01 -32.25 33.64
CA LEU A 294 -24.86 -32.98 33.10
C LEU A 294 -23.84 -33.21 34.22
N LYS A 295 -23.39 -34.47 34.37
CA LYS A 295 -22.35 -34.87 35.33
C LYS A 295 -21.25 -35.62 34.59
N GLY A 296 -19.99 -35.44 34.96
CA GLY A 296 -18.89 -36.07 34.24
C GLY A 296 -17.52 -35.56 34.65
N ASN A 297 -16.50 -36.41 34.58
CA ASN A 297 -15.11 -36.01 34.77
C ASN A 297 -14.37 -36.21 33.44
N PHE A 298 -13.93 -35.13 32.79
CA PHE A 298 -13.27 -35.18 31.50
C PHE A 298 -11.76 -35.17 31.67
N THR A 299 -11.07 -36.19 31.13
CA THR A 299 -9.60 -36.26 31.11
C THR A 299 -8.98 -35.48 29.95
N SER A 300 -9.77 -35.19 28.92
CA SER A 300 -9.37 -34.41 27.74
C SER A 300 -10.61 -33.86 27.01
N GLY A 301 -10.43 -32.81 26.21
CA GLY A 301 -11.51 -32.10 25.50
C GLY A 301 -12.05 -30.87 26.25
N LYS A 302 -12.87 -30.06 25.60
CA LYS A 302 -13.51 -28.87 26.18
C LYS A 302 -15.02 -29.08 26.27
N VAL A 303 -15.67 -28.49 27.28
CA VAL A 303 -17.14 -28.48 27.38
C VAL A 303 -17.80 -27.81 26.17
N SER A 304 -17.07 -26.91 25.48
CA SER A 304 -17.50 -26.28 24.21
C SER A 304 -17.65 -27.25 23.05
N ASP A 305 -17.09 -28.46 23.14
CA ASP A 305 -17.22 -29.48 22.09
C ASP A 305 -18.64 -30.08 22.06
N ILE A 306 -19.41 -29.90 23.15
CA ILE A 306 -20.82 -30.28 23.23
C ILE A 306 -21.66 -29.27 22.45
N GLN A 307 -22.32 -29.73 21.39
CA GLN A 307 -23.14 -28.89 20.51
C GLN A 307 -24.51 -28.62 21.14
N PHE A 308 -24.55 -27.76 22.16
CA PHE A 308 -25.79 -27.43 22.88
C PHE A 308 -26.89 -26.86 21.97
N ASN A 309 -26.52 -26.15 20.91
CA ASN A 309 -27.49 -25.64 19.92
C ASN A 309 -28.24 -26.79 19.23
N GLU A 310 -27.57 -27.89 18.92
CA GLU A 310 -28.20 -29.05 18.30
C GLU A 310 -29.16 -29.75 19.26
N ILE A 311 -28.75 -29.88 20.53
CA ILE A 311 -29.58 -30.45 21.60
C ILE A 311 -30.83 -29.58 21.84
N GLU A 312 -30.66 -28.27 21.95
CA GLU A 312 -31.77 -27.31 22.11
C GLU A 312 -32.75 -27.38 20.95
N GLN A 313 -32.24 -27.44 19.71
CA GLN A 313 -33.08 -27.57 18.53
C GLN A 313 -33.83 -28.91 18.50
N PHE A 314 -33.18 -30.01 18.91
CA PHE A 314 -33.82 -31.31 19.03
C PHE A 314 -34.98 -31.27 20.05
N VAL A 315 -34.73 -30.77 21.25
CA VAL A 315 -35.73 -30.69 22.33
C VAL A 315 -36.92 -29.81 21.90
N LYS A 316 -36.64 -28.68 21.23
CA LYS A 316 -37.66 -27.79 20.66
C LYS A 316 -38.49 -28.48 19.57
N ASN A 317 -37.86 -29.23 18.67
CA ASN A 317 -38.56 -29.98 17.61
C ASN A 317 -39.47 -31.08 18.17
N GLN A 318 -39.17 -31.62 19.36
CA GLN A 318 -40.02 -32.58 20.08
C GLN A 318 -41.17 -31.93 20.86
N GLY A 319 -41.33 -30.61 20.76
CA GLY A 319 -42.45 -29.87 21.35
C GLY A 319 -42.30 -29.57 22.83
N ALA A 320 -41.08 -29.62 23.40
CA ALA A 320 -40.86 -29.22 24.79
C ALA A 320 -41.32 -27.77 25.03
N TYR A 321 -41.90 -27.53 26.21
CA TYR A 321 -42.37 -26.20 26.59
C TYR A 321 -41.20 -25.26 26.89
N VAL A 322 -40.19 -25.76 27.62
CA VAL A 322 -38.92 -25.06 27.87
C VAL A 322 -37.85 -26.08 28.21
N PHE A 323 -36.61 -25.78 27.85
CA PHE A 323 -35.44 -26.61 28.16
C PHE A 323 -34.43 -25.82 28.96
N VAL A 324 -34.12 -26.31 30.16
CA VAL A 324 -33.14 -25.71 31.06
C VAL A 324 -32.07 -26.75 31.36
N LYS A 325 -30.80 -26.34 31.27
CA LYS A 325 -29.65 -27.22 31.45
C LYS A 325 -28.70 -26.68 32.53
N SER A 326 -28.16 -27.59 33.33
CA SER A 326 -27.09 -27.36 34.29
C SER A 326 -25.84 -28.15 33.88
N ILE A 327 -24.72 -27.44 33.77
CA ILE A 327 -23.40 -28.02 33.47
C ILE A 327 -22.45 -28.04 34.68
N SER A 328 -22.91 -27.57 35.84
CA SER A 328 -22.08 -27.45 37.06
C SER A 328 -21.57 -28.80 37.59
N GLY A 329 -22.15 -29.92 37.15
CA GLY A 329 -21.68 -31.27 37.48
C GLY A 329 -20.54 -31.80 36.61
N LEU A 330 -20.09 -31.05 35.59
CA LEU A 330 -18.96 -31.41 34.73
C LEU A 330 -17.66 -30.88 35.32
N LYS A 331 -16.73 -31.78 35.64
CA LYS A 331 -15.38 -31.50 36.11
C LYS A 331 -14.39 -31.87 35.02
N ILE A 332 -13.33 -31.09 34.83
CA ILE A 332 -12.22 -31.45 33.95
C ILE A 332 -11.09 -31.89 34.88
N GLU A 333 -10.52 -33.09 34.68
CA GLU A 333 -9.30 -33.48 35.38
C GLU A 333 -8.15 -32.60 34.87
N GLU A 334 -7.73 -31.69 35.74
CA GLU A 334 -6.61 -30.80 35.50
C GLU A 334 -5.31 -31.60 35.65
N ASN A 335 -4.47 -31.59 34.62
CA ASN A 335 -3.05 -31.93 34.82
C ASN A 335 -2.46 -30.88 35.76
N LYS A 336 -2.36 -31.20 37.06
CA LYS A 336 -1.56 -30.44 38.01
C LYS A 336 -0.12 -30.45 37.52
N ILE A 337 0.36 -29.29 37.06
CA ILE A 337 1.79 -29.06 36.89
C ILE A 337 2.32 -28.77 38.29
N GLU A 338 3.10 -29.69 38.86
CA GLU A 338 3.87 -29.42 40.07
C GLU A 338 4.91 -28.33 39.74
N MET A 339 4.78 -27.15 40.33
CA MET A 339 5.73 -26.04 40.18
C MET A 339 6.01 -25.39 41.53
N ASP A 340 7.30 -25.08 41.76
CA ASP A 340 7.78 -24.34 42.93
C ASP A 340 7.04 -23.01 43.11
N GLU A 341 6.64 -22.73 44.35
CA GLU A 341 5.57 -21.80 44.71
C GLU A 341 5.84 -20.30 44.45
N LYS A 342 7.00 -19.87 43.94
CA LYS A 342 7.49 -18.49 44.20
C LYS A 342 7.63 -17.50 43.04
N ASP A 343 7.15 -17.75 41.81
CA ASP A 343 7.26 -16.73 40.74
C ASP A 343 6.13 -16.81 39.68
N VAL A 344 5.13 -15.93 39.80
CA VAL A 344 4.08 -15.74 38.76
C VAL A 344 4.66 -15.25 37.44
N GLY A 345 5.74 -14.47 37.48
CA GLY A 345 6.41 -13.91 36.28
C GLY A 345 6.99 -14.96 35.33
N LYS A 346 7.25 -16.19 35.80
CA LYS A 346 7.82 -17.28 34.98
C LYS A 346 6.78 -18.18 34.32
N VAL A 347 5.50 -18.05 34.68
CA VAL A 347 4.40 -18.86 34.15
C VAL A 347 4.24 -18.64 32.63
N GLU A 348 4.36 -17.39 32.18
CA GLU A 348 4.33 -17.07 30.75
C GLU A 348 5.47 -17.76 29.99
N GLU A 349 6.71 -17.64 30.47
CA GLU A 349 7.90 -18.20 29.80
C GLU A 349 7.87 -19.74 29.73
N ILE A 350 7.35 -20.40 30.76
CA ILE A 350 7.29 -21.86 30.85
C ILE A 350 6.18 -22.42 29.96
N LEU A 351 4.99 -21.80 29.96
CA LEU A 351 3.89 -22.20 29.07
C LEU A 351 4.23 -21.99 27.59
N ILE A 352 4.97 -20.93 27.27
CA ILE A 352 5.50 -20.70 25.91
C ILE A 352 6.48 -21.82 25.51
N LYS A 353 7.35 -22.27 26.42
CA LYS A 353 8.29 -23.37 26.14
C LYS A 353 7.59 -24.72 25.97
N GLU A 354 6.69 -25.09 26.89
CA GLU A 354 6.01 -26.39 26.87
C GLU A 354 5.05 -26.57 25.68
N HIS A 355 4.39 -25.49 25.24
CA HIS A 355 3.43 -25.56 24.13
C HIS A 355 4.12 -25.62 22.76
N PHE A 356 5.31 -25.01 22.61
CA PHE A 356 6.00 -24.88 21.31
C PHE A 356 7.20 -25.83 21.12
N GLU A 357 7.74 -26.47 22.17
CA GLU A 357 8.68 -27.61 22.01
C GLU A 357 8.05 -28.82 21.30
N LYS A 358 6.70 -28.88 21.24
CA LYS A 358 5.94 -29.94 20.55
C LYS A 358 5.36 -29.53 19.19
N SER A 359 5.46 -28.26 18.78
CA SER A 359 4.90 -27.77 17.50
C SER A 359 6.01 -27.47 16.50
N GLU A 360 6.03 -28.13 15.33
CA GLU A 360 6.98 -27.88 14.24
C GLU A 360 6.69 -26.56 13.48
N THR A 361 6.47 -25.44 14.18
CA THR A 361 6.14 -24.16 13.54
C THR A 361 7.36 -23.23 13.44
N ARG A 362 7.62 -22.68 12.24
CA ARG A 362 8.73 -21.75 11.96
C ARG A 362 8.64 -20.37 12.66
N PHE A 363 7.64 -20.16 13.52
CA PHE A 363 7.30 -18.88 14.14
C PHE A 363 7.52 -18.85 15.67
N ALA A 364 7.91 -19.98 16.26
CA ALA A 364 8.13 -20.12 17.71
C ALA A 364 9.06 -19.02 18.28
N ASP A 365 10.14 -18.70 17.56
CA ASP A 365 11.18 -17.75 18.02
C ASP A 365 10.74 -16.27 18.05
N LYS A 366 9.53 -15.94 17.55
CA LYS A 366 9.05 -14.54 17.43
C LYS A 366 7.94 -14.16 18.41
N ILE A 367 7.49 -15.09 19.26
CA ILE A 367 6.34 -14.92 20.15
C ILE A 367 6.54 -13.78 21.17
N GLN A 368 7.70 -13.70 21.83
CA GLN A 368 7.99 -12.64 22.81
C GLN A 368 8.02 -11.23 22.17
N LEU A 369 8.51 -11.13 20.93
CA LEU A 369 8.51 -9.88 20.16
C LEU A 369 7.09 -9.46 19.74
N LEU A 370 6.22 -10.42 19.43
CA LEU A 370 4.81 -10.19 19.06
C LEU A 370 3.95 -9.74 20.26
N LEU A 371 4.14 -10.36 21.43
CA LEU A 371 3.46 -9.96 22.68
C LEU A 371 3.72 -8.49 23.04
N ARG A 372 4.95 -8.04 22.83
CA ARG A 372 5.37 -6.65 23.09
C ARG A 372 4.86 -5.67 22.03
N ALA A 373 4.72 -6.10 20.77
CA ALA A 373 4.27 -5.25 19.67
C ALA A 373 2.75 -5.07 19.63
N LEU A 374 1.98 -6.10 20.02
CA LEU A 374 0.52 -6.10 19.99
C LEU A 374 -0.13 -5.57 21.29
N SER A 375 0.65 -5.09 22.26
CA SER A 375 0.15 -4.49 23.51
C SER A 375 0.04 -2.95 23.47
N VAL A 376 0.42 -2.32 22.36
CA VAL A 376 0.57 -0.86 22.22
C VAL A 376 -0.76 -0.15 21.94
N GLU A 377 -1.02 0.96 22.64
CA GLU A 377 -2.16 1.85 22.42
C GLU A 377 -1.94 2.86 21.28
N LYS A 378 -3.03 3.31 20.67
CA LYS A 378 -3.07 4.25 19.54
C LYS A 378 -2.65 5.68 19.93
N GLN A 379 -1.75 6.28 19.13
CA GLN A 379 -1.31 7.68 19.23
C GLN A 379 -1.53 8.44 17.90
N GLU A 380 -1.41 9.78 17.94
CA GLU A 380 -1.91 10.74 16.95
C GLU A 380 -1.40 10.46 15.53
N ASP A 381 -2.26 10.05 14.59
CA ASP A 381 -3.05 10.97 13.75
C ASP A 381 -4.44 10.42 13.29
N GLU A 382 -5.11 9.56 14.08
CA GLU A 382 -6.33 8.89 13.59
C GLU A 382 -7.60 9.09 14.46
N LYS A 383 -8.68 9.49 13.77
CA LYS A 383 -10.00 9.76 14.36
C LYS A 383 -10.73 8.49 14.85
N ASN A 384 -10.47 8.12 16.11
CA ASN A 384 -11.41 7.45 17.02
C ASN A 384 -12.07 8.48 17.97
N GLN A 385 -12.11 9.74 17.53
CA GLN A 385 -12.27 10.92 18.39
C GLN A 385 -13.66 11.07 19.01
N ILE A 386 -14.66 10.35 18.50
CA ILE A 386 -16.03 10.30 19.04
C ILE A 386 -16.20 9.10 19.99
N PHE A 387 -15.31 8.11 19.90
CA PHE A 387 -15.50 6.83 20.58
C PHE A 387 -15.35 6.94 22.10
N HIS A 388 -14.48 7.83 22.59
CA HIS A 388 -14.23 7.96 24.03
C HIS A 388 -15.00 9.08 24.73
N ASP A 389 -15.54 10.08 24.02
CA ASP A 389 -16.29 11.18 24.65
C ASP A 389 -17.63 10.75 25.26
N ARG A 390 -18.12 9.56 24.92
CA ARG A 390 -19.52 9.19 25.15
C ARG A 390 -19.78 8.29 26.35
N LEU A 391 -18.85 7.49 26.85
CA LEU A 391 -19.26 6.36 27.69
C LEU A 391 -19.13 6.53 29.22
N LEU A 392 -18.57 7.63 29.73
CA LEU A 392 -18.35 7.77 31.18
C LEU A 392 -18.78 9.15 31.71
N SER A 393 -20.09 9.37 31.68
CA SER A 393 -20.80 10.53 32.22
C SER A 393 -22.07 10.03 32.89
N GLU A 394 -22.27 10.30 34.19
CA GLU A 394 -23.45 10.02 35.06
C GLU A 394 -23.35 8.71 35.90
N LEU A 395 -23.50 8.59 37.23
CA LEU A 395 -23.99 9.38 38.41
C LEU A 395 -23.55 8.65 39.72
N LYS A 396 -22.77 9.23 40.68
CA LYS A 396 -23.08 9.92 41.98
C LYS A 396 -23.82 9.17 43.13
N THR A 397 -23.17 9.05 44.32
CA THR A 397 -23.53 9.65 45.67
C THR A 397 -22.50 9.29 46.77
N ILE A 398 -21.82 10.24 47.48
CA ILE A 398 -22.07 10.93 48.78
C ILE A 398 -22.07 10.04 50.05
N LEU A 399 -21.07 10.26 50.96
CA LEU A 399 -21.23 10.52 52.42
C LEU A 399 -19.86 10.74 53.16
N ILE A 400 -19.86 11.63 54.19
CA ILE A 400 -18.99 11.75 55.42
C ILE A 400 -17.50 12.15 55.20
N GLY A 401 -16.71 12.81 56.06
CA GLY A 401 -16.81 13.44 57.39
C GLY A 401 -15.38 13.70 57.96
N SER A 402 -15.23 14.75 58.77
CA SER A 402 -14.10 15.14 59.66
C SER A 402 -12.61 14.92 59.28
N GLY A 403 -11.98 15.94 58.67
CA GLY A 403 -10.72 16.59 59.13
C GLY A 403 -9.37 15.85 59.27
N LYS A 404 -9.27 14.52 59.35
CA LYS A 404 -8.00 13.77 59.39
C LYS A 404 -7.55 13.33 58.00
N THR A 405 -8.51 12.90 57.19
CA THR A 405 -8.37 12.48 55.78
C THR A 405 -7.77 13.57 54.89
N SER A 406 -7.85 14.85 55.30
CA SER A 406 -7.27 15.99 54.57
C SER A 406 -5.75 15.88 54.36
N ILE A 407 -5.00 15.21 55.25
CA ILE A 407 -3.55 15.00 55.09
C ILE A 407 -3.27 13.96 54.00
N LEU A 408 -4.00 12.85 54.02
CA LEU A 408 -3.83 11.79 53.02
C LEU A 408 -4.27 12.27 51.62
N LEU A 409 -5.34 13.05 51.56
CA LEU A 409 -5.76 13.72 50.33
C LEU A 409 -4.76 14.79 49.85
N ALA A 410 -3.99 15.40 50.76
CA ALA A 410 -2.92 16.33 50.40
C ALA A 410 -1.71 15.60 49.79
N ILE A 411 -1.32 14.45 50.34
CA ILE A 411 -0.26 13.59 49.76
C ILE A 411 -0.66 13.11 48.36
N GLU A 412 -1.90 12.60 48.20
CA GLU A 412 -2.44 12.20 46.89
C GLU A 412 -2.50 13.38 45.91
N PHE A 413 -2.90 14.57 46.38
CA PHE A 413 -2.91 15.78 45.57
C PHE A 413 -1.51 16.21 45.14
N ALA A 414 -0.50 16.14 46.01
CA ALA A 414 0.89 16.50 45.68
C ALA A 414 1.48 15.58 44.60
N LEU A 415 1.25 14.27 44.71
CA LEU A 415 1.73 13.28 43.75
C LEU A 415 0.99 13.39 42.41
N PHE A 416 -0.34 13.43 42.41
CA PHE A 416 -1.14 13.19 41.20
C PHE A 416 -2.05 14.34 40.76
N GLY A 417 -2.20 15.40 41.58
CA GLY A 417 -3.10 16.52 41.32
C GLY A 417 -4.57 16.23 41.63
N LEU A 418 -5.47 17.17 41.29
CA LEU A 418 -6.92 17.01 41.50
C LEU A 418 -7.49 15.88 40.63
N GLN A 419 -8.12 14.89 41.26
CA GLN A 419 -8.76 13.76 40.57
C GLN A 419 -10.18 14.13 40.03
N PRO A 420 -10.71 13.46 39.00
CA PRO A 420 -12.07 13.72 38.50
C PRO A 420 -13.12 13.48 39.58
N GLY A 421 -14.01 14.46 39.79
CA GLY A 421 -15.02 14.42 40.84
C GLY A 421 -14.56 14.98 42.20
N GLN A 422 -13.25 15.13 42.43
CA GLN A 422 -12.70 15.77 43.63
C GLN A 422 -12.82 17.29 43.50
N LYS A 423 -13.63 17.92 44.36
CA LYS A 423 -13.70 19.39 44.40
C LYS A 423 -12.46 19.91 45.10
N GLY A 424 -11.67 20.80 44.47
CA GLY A 424 -10.55 21.48 45.15
C GLY A 424 -10.97 22.24 46.43
N ALA A 425 -12.27 22.50 46.59
CA ALA A 425 -12.86 23.05 47.82
C ALA A 425 -12.70 22.13 49.06
N SER A 426 -12.41 20.83 48.90
CA SER A 426 -12.11 19.93 50.02
C SER A 426 -10.69 20.08 50.57
N LEU A 427 -9.78 20.64 49.77
CA LEU A 427 -8.37 20.85 50.12
C LEU A 427 -8.04 22.31 50.47
N LEU A 428 -8.91 23.25 50.09
CA LEU A 428 -8.74 24.67 50.33
C LEU A 428 -9.79 25.20 51.31
N LYS A 429 -9.34 25.80 52.42
CA LYS A 429 -10.20 26.39 53.47
C LYS A 429 -11.21 27.38 52.87
N THR A 430 -12.44 27.39 53.39
CA THR A 430 -13.58 28.16 52.83
C THR A 430 -13.33 29.66 52.71
N ASN A 431 -12.42 30.23 53.51
CA ASN A 431 -12.13 31.67 53.56
C ASN A 431 -10.70 32.03 53.06
N THR A 432 -10.08 31.17 52.24
CA THR A 432 -8.76 31.45 51.65
C THR A 432 -8.81 31.33 50.14
N ASP A 433 -8.14 32.28 49.46
CA ASP A 433 -8.11 32.36 48.00
C ASP A 433 -7.01 31.52 47.37
N GLU A 434 -5.97 31.19 48.13
CA GLU A 434 -4.82 30.41 47.68
C GLU A 434 -4.39 29.41 48.76
N GLY A 435 -3.79 28.30 48.34
CA GLY A 435 -3.20 27.29 49.20
C GLY A 435 -2.19 26.46 48.42
N PHE A 436 -1.35 25.70 49.11
CA PHE A 436 -0.40 24.80 48.45
C PHE A 436 -0.15 23.55 49.27
N VAL A 437 0.29 22.50 48.61
CA VAL A 437 0.86 21.31 49.25
C VAL A 437 2.27 21.15 48.74
N GLU A 438 3.18 20.91 49.67
CA GLU A 438 4.58 20.60 49.41
C GLU A 438 4.86 19.22 49.99
N LEU A 439 5.33 18.30 49.15
CA LEU A 439 5.65 16.93 49.51
C LEU A 439 7.13 16.70 49.20
N GLU A 440 7.90 16.42 50.24
CA GLU A 440 9.30 16.04 50.17
C GLU A 440 9.43 14.53 50.38
N PHE A 441 10.15 13.85 49.50
CA PHE A 441 10.39 12.42 49.58
C PHE A 441 11.70 12.03 48.91
N GLU A 442 12.25 10.88 49.31
CA GLU A 442 13.51 10.33 48.80
C GLU A 442 13.24 9.03 48.04
N ILE A 443 13.82 8.87 46.85
CA ILE A 443 13.76 7.63 46.06
C ILE A 443 15.16 7.35 45.51
N ASP A 444 15.66 6.14 45.72
CA ASP A 444 16.99 5.70 45.26
C ASP A 444 18.13 6.66 45.65
N GLY A 445 18.03 7.33 46.80
CA GLY A 445 19.02 8.31 47.28
C GLY A 445 18.93 9.71 46.67
N GLU A 446 17.89 9.99 45.86
CA GLU A 446 17.62 11.31 45.27
C GLU A 446 16.49 12.01 46.03
N LEU A 447 16.74 13.23 46.51
CA LEU A 447 15.75 14.05 47.22
C LEU A 447 14.89 14.83 46.23
N ILE A 448 13.57 14.62 46.29
CA ILE A 448 12.58 15.23 45.39
C ILE A 448 11.57 16.02 46.23
N ILE A 449 11.32 17.28 45.84
CA ILE A 449 10.27 18.12 46.43
C ILE A 449 9.26 18.45 45.35
N LEU A 450 7.99 18.10 45.59
CA LEU A 450 6.87 18.45 44.73
C LEU A 450 6.02 19.52 45.41
N LYS A 451 5.82 20.65 44.74
CA LYS A 451 4.94 21.71 45.23
C LYS A 451 3.81 21.94 44.25
N ARG A 452 2.56 21.80 44.69
CA ARG A 452 1.36 22.13 43.90
C ARG A 452 0.54 23.18 44.61
N THR A 453 0.09 24.19 43.86
CA THR A 453 -0.73 25.28 44.40
C THR A 453 -2.19 25.16 43.95
N LEU A 454 -3.10 25.65 44.78
CA LEU A 454 -4.54 25.72 44.58
C LEU A 454 -4.96 27.18 44.61
N LYS A 455 -5.86 27.56 43.71
CA LYS A 455 -6.40 28.92 43.62
C LYS A 455 -7.91 28.92 43.50
N ARG A 456 -8.56 29.79 44.28
CA ARG A 456 -10.01 29.98 44.29
C ARG A 456 -10.38 31.06 43.28
N LYS A 457 -11.08 30.66 42.22
CA LYS A 457 -11.76 31.57 41.27
C LYS A 457 -13.28 31.41 41.44
N LYS A 458 -14.01 30.96 40.41
CA LYS A 458 -15.42 30.52 40.53
C LYS A 458 -15.55 29.13 41.18
N THR A 459 -14.55 28.28 40.95
CA THR A 459 -14.32 26.98 41.60
C THR A 459 -12.85 26.95 42.06
N VAL A 460 -12.49 26.02 42.95
CA VAL A 460 -11.10 25.83 43.35
C VAL A 460 -10.40 24.92 42.33
N SER A 461 -9.34 25.41 41.70
CA SER A 461 -8.55 24.68 40.71
C SER A 461 -7.07 24.66 41.08
N GLN A 462 -6.32 23.71 40.54
CA GLN A 462 -4.85 23.72 40.60
C GLN A 462 -4.31 24.89 39.76
N ASP A 463 -3.27 25.59 40.23
CA ASP A 463 -2.71 26.80 39.60
C ASP A 463 -1.29 26.54 39.04
N SER A 464 -0.27 26.44 39.90
CA SER A 464 1.13 26.18 39.54
C SER A 464 1.69 24.90 40.17
N ALA A 465 2.72 24.35 39.54
CA ALA A 465 3.37 23.10 39.95
C ALA A 465 4.90 23.21 39.79
N PHE A 466 5.65 22.92 40.85
CA PHE A 466 7.11 22.98 40.88
C PHE A 466 7.71 21.63 41.28
N ILE A 467 8.74 21.22 40.56
CA ILE A 467 9.56 20.05 40.91
C ILE A 467 10.93 20.55 41.30
N THR A 468 11.41 20.16 42.48
CA THR A 468 12.79 20.39 42.91
C THR A 468 13.52 19.07 43.01
N ILE A 469 14.66 18.96 42.32
CA ILE A 469 15.52 17.78 42.35
C ILE A 469 16.92 18.25 42.74
N ASN A 470 17.49 17.71 43.83
CA ASN A 470 18.84 18.06 44.30
C ASN A 470 19.12 19.58 44.37
N GLY A 471 18.11 20.36 44.79
CA GLY A 471 18.20 21.81 44.97
C GLY A 471 17.89 22.68 43.74
N LYS A 472 17.67 22.10 42.55
CA LYS A 472 17.25 22.84 41.35
C LYS A 472 15.73 22.76 41.17
N THR A 473 15.05 23.91 41.13
CA THR A 473 13.58 23.99 41.00
C THR A 473 13.17 24.38 39.59
N GLU A 474 12.24 23.64 38.99
CA GLU A 474 11.64 23.93 37.69
C GLU A 474 10.11 23.96 37.80
N GLU A 475 9.49 24.94 37.15
CA GLU A 475 8.03 25.01 37.00
C GLU A 475 7.61 24.17 35.79
N CYS A 476 6.57 23.35 35.94
CA CYS A 476 6.10 22.47 34.89
C CYS A 476 4.57 22.42 34.82
N ALA A 477 4.04 21.92 33.71
CA ALA A 477 2.60 21.73 33.58
C ALA A 477 2.10 20.63 34.55
N THR A 478 0.83 20.71 34.95
CA THR A 478 0.23 19.74 35.90
C THR A 478 0.29 18.29 35.40
N THR A 479 0.22 18.10 34.09
CA THR A 479 0.32 16.81 33.39
C THR A 479 1.76 16.32 33.31
N GLU A 480 2.72 17.21 33.06
CA GLU A 480 4.16 16.90 33.05
C GLU A 480 4.62 16.43 34.44
N MET A 481 4.20 17.11 35.50
CA MET A 481 4.47 16.68 36.87
C MET A 481 3.88 15.30 37.16
N LYS A 482 2.64 15.03 36.72
CA LYS A 482 2.02 13.71 36.93
C LYS A 482 2.81 12.60 36.21
N ASN A 483 3.22 12.84 34.96
CA ASN A 483 4.01 11.87 34.19
C ASN A 483 5.41 11.66 34.80
N PHE A 484 6.05 12.73 35.26
CA PHE A 484 7.31 12.66 36.00
C PHE A 484 7.18 11.77 37.24
N VAL A 485 6.12 11.96 38.05
CA VAL A 485 5.86 11.15 39.24
C VAL A 485 5.64 9.69 38.88
N LEU A 486 4.82 9.38 37.86
CA LEU A 486 4.58 8.00 37.44
C LEU A 486 5.85 7.29 36.96
N GLN A 487 6.69 7.98 36.17
CA GLN A 487 7.97 7.45 35.70
C GLN A 487 8.96 7.27 36.86
N LYS A 488 9.06 8.23 37.77
CA LYS A 488 9.98 8.14 38.92
C LYS A 488 9.61 7.04 39.89
N LEU A 489 8.31 6.82 40.13
CA LEU A 489 7.79 5.72 40.95
C LEU A 489 7.75 4.38 40.21
N ASN A 490 8.10 4.36 38.92
CA ASN A 490 8.08 3.20 38.02
C ASN A 490 6.70 2.52 37.92
N TYR A 491 5.64 3.31 37.93
CA TYR A 491 4.29 2.81 37.63
C TYR A 491 4.10 2.66 36.12
N PRO A 492 3.52 1.55 35.63
CA PRO A 492 3.28 1.37 34.20
C PRO A 492 2.38 2.48 33.64
N LEU A 493 2.75 3.06 32.50
CA LEU A 493 2.02 4.19 31.88
C LEU A 493 0.58 3.83 31.49
N GLU A 494 0.25 2.54 31.34
CA GLU A 494 -1.14 2.06 31.15
C GLU A 494 -2.06 2.38 32.34
N PHE A 495 -1.50 2.63 33.53
CA PHE A 495 -2.22 3.09 34.73
C PHE A 495 -2.20 4.62 34.91
N ALA A 496 -1.65 5.39 33.95
CA ALA A 496 -1.58 6.85 34.01
C ALA A 496 -2.94 7.56 33.87
N LYS A 497 -4.03 6.78 33.70
CA LYS A 497 -5.41 7.26 33.57
C LYS A 497 -5.83 8.17 34.74
N LYS A 498 -6.97 8.83 34.57
CA LYS A 498 -7.49 9.86 35.48
C LYS A 498 -7.76 9.39 36.92
N THR A 499 -7.72 8.09 37.21
CA THR A 499 -7.90 7.50 38.55
C THR A 499 -6.65 6.68 38.87
N ASN A 500 -5.89 7.04 39.90
CA ASN A 500 -4.67 6.31 40.31
C ASN A 500 -5.05 5.03 41.08
N LEU A 501 -5.82 4.14 40.44
CA LEU A 501 -6.34 2.90 41.03
C LEU A 501 -5.19 2.06 41.60
N LEU A 502 -4.10 1.89 40.84
CA LEU A 502 -2.95 1.11 41.29
C LEU A 502 -2.34 1.67 42.58
N TYR A 503 -2.14 2.99 42.70
CA TYR A 503 -1.70 3.64 43.95
C TYR A 503 -2.70 3.44 45.10
N ARG A 504 -4.01 3.41 44.79
CA ARG A 504 -5.05 3.22 45.83
C ARG A 504 -5.12 1.79 46.37
N TYR A 505 -4.83 0.79 45.53
CA TYR A 505 -4.77 -0.61 45.94
C TYR A 505 -3.41 -1.01 46.52
N THR A 506 -2.31 -0.33 46.13
CA THR A 506 -0.94 -0.66 46.58
C THR A 506 -0.41 0.23 47.69
N VAL A 507 -0.90 1.46 47.89
CA VAL A 507 -0.32 2.39 48.87
C VAL A 507 -1.40 2.98 49.78
N TYR A 508 -2.48 3.55 49.24
CA TYR A 508 -3.48 4.29 50.02
C TYR A 508 -4.93 3.96 49.69
N THR A 509 -5.66 3.32 50.62
CA THR A 509 -7.12 3.15 50.54
C THR A 509 -7.80 3.95 51.66
N PRO A 510 -8.72 4.88 51.34
CA PRO A 510 -9.50 5.64 52.33
C PRO A 510 -10.36 4.74 53.23
N GLN A 511 -10.69 5.25 54.43
CA GLN A 511 -11.41 4.54 55.49
C GLN A 511 -12.63 3.71 55.02
N GLU A 512 -13.53 4.29 54.21
CA GLU A 512 -14.75 3.60 53.72
C GLU A 512 -14.56 2.79 52.43
N GLN A 513 -13.45 3.01 51.70
CA GLN A 513 -13.19 2.32 50.43
C GLN A 513 -12.62 0.91 50.62
N MET A 514 -12.11 0.58 51.81
CA MET A 514 -11.62 -0.77 52.13
C MET A 514 -12.74 -1.83 52.01
N LYS A 515 -13.96 -1.47 52.41
CA LYS A 515 -15.14 -2.36 52.33
C LYS A 515 -15.78 -2.35 50.94
N GLN A 516 -15.60 -1.26 50.19
CA GLN A 516 -16.22 -1.06 48.88
C GLN A 516 -15.78 -2.11 47.86
N ILE A 517 -14.52 -2.54 47.88
CA ILE A 517 -13.98 -3.56 46.95
C ILE A 517 -14.71 -4.90 47.13
N ILE A 518 -15.04 -5.26 48.37
CA ILE A 518 -15.74 -6.50 48.72
C ILE A 518 -17.26 -6.38 48.47
N LEU A 519 -17.79 -5.16 48.47
CA LEU A 519 -19.22 -4.87 48.27
C LEU A 519 -19.56 -4.49 46.82
N GLU A 520 -18.57 -4.27 45.96
CA GLU A 520 -18.74 -4.11 44.51
C GLU A 520 -19.35 -5.38 43.90
N ASP A 521 -20.07 -5.25 42.78
CA ASP A 521 -20.57 -6.42 42.09
C ASP A 521 -19.40 -7.29 41.56
N PRO A 522 -19.55 -8.64 41.54
CA PRO A 522 -18.46 -9.54 41.18
C PRO A 522 -17.84 -9.26 39.79
N GLU A 523 -18.67 -8.85 38.82
CA GLU A 523 -18.22 -8.56 37.46
C GLU A 523 -17.35 -7.28 37.40
N THR A 524 -17.78 -6.20 38.07
CA THR A 524 -17.00 -4.96 38.19
C THR A 524 -15.70 -5.20 38.95
N ARG A 525 -15.73 -6.00 40.02
CA ARG A 525 -14.54 -6.35 40.80
C ARG A 525 -13.53 -7.15 39.97
N LEU A 526 -14.00 -8.20 39.29
CA LEU A 526 -13.17 -9.03 38.41
C LEU A 526 -12.51 -8.18 37.31
N ASN A 527 -13.26 -7.29 36.67
CA ASN A 527 -12.73 -6.39 35.64
C ASN A 527 -11.71 -5.39 36.22
N THR A 528 -11.97 -4.85 37.42
CA THR A 528 -11.05 -3.94 38.12
C THR A 528 -9.75 -4.65 38.51
N LEU A 529 -9.83 -5.87 39.02
CA LEU A 529 -8.66 -6.68 39.39
C LEU A 529 -7.88 -7.16 38.16
N ARG A 530 -8.55 -7.58 37.07
CA ARG A 530 -7.87 -7.86 35.79
C ARG A 530 -7.08 -6.68 35.28
N HIS A 531 -7.62 -5.47 35.44
CA HIS A 531 -6.92 -4.24 35.11
C HIS A 531 -5.69 -4.05 36.00
N VAL A 532 -5.86 -4.11 37.33
CA VAL A 532 -4.80 -3.91 38.32
C VAL A 532 -3.67 -4.95 38.21
N PHE A 533 -3.99 -6.21 37.91
CA PHE A 533 -3.01 -7.27 37.66
C PHE A 533 -2.40 -7.24 36.24
N GLY A 534 -2.79 -6.29 35.39
CA GLY A 534 -2.25 -6.16 34.03
C GLY A 534 -2.68 -7.26 33.05
N ILE A 535 -3.73 -8.01 33.37
CA ILE A 535 -4.22 -9.18 32.60
C ILE A 535 -4.98 -8.74 31.35
N ASP A 536 -5.50 -7.51 31.34
CA ASP A 536 -6.08 -6.86 30.16
C ASP A 536 -5.17 -6.89 28.92
N LYS A 537 -3.85 -7.07 29.11
CA LYS A 537 -2.90 -7.24 28.00
C LYS A 537 -3.25 -8.44 27.11
N TYR A 538 -3.70 -9.57 27.66
CA TYR A 538 -4.03 -10.75 26.85
C TYR A 538 -5.30 -10.57 26.04
N LYS A 539 -6.31 -9.91 26.63
CA LYS A 539 -7.51 -9.49 25.91
C LYS A 539 -7.16 -8.60 24.72
N ARG A 540 -6.30 -7.59 24.93
CA ARG A 540 -5.77 -6.71 23.87
C ARG A 540 -5.01 -7.49 22.79
N ILE A 541 -4.14 -8.42 23.18
CA ILE A 541 -3.40 -9.28 22.25
C ILE A 541 -4.36 -10.10 21.39
N LYS A 542 -5.41 -10.68 21.96
CA LYS A 542 -6.44 -11.43 21.22
C LYS A 542 -7.17 -10.52 20.21
N GLU A 543 -7.65 -9.37 20.65
CA GLU A 543 -8.34 -8.40 19.78
C GLU A 543 -7.45 -7.93 18.61
N ASN A 544 -6.20 -7.57 18.89
CA ASN A 544 -5.24 -7.13 17.87
C ASN A 544 -4.83 -8.26 16.92
N THR A 545 -4.75 -9.50 17.42
CA THR A 545 -4.49 -10.68 16.58
C THR A 545 -5.62 -10.92 15.59
N VAL A 546 -6.89 -10.76 16.01
CA VAL A 546 -8.05 -10.89 15.12
C VAL A 546 -8.02 -9.84 14.01
N ILE A 547 -7.65 -8.60 14.33
CA ILE A 547 -7.50 -7.50 13.35
C ILE A 547 -6.38 -7.84 12.35
N LEU A 548 -5.21 -8.26 12.85
CA LEU A 548 -4.07 -8.64 12.02
C LEU A 548 -4.40 -9.82 11.09
N ALA A 549 -5.05 -10.87 11.62
CA ALA A 549 -5.50 -12.01 10.84
C ALA A 549 -6.51 -11.62 9.75
N SER A 550 -7.41 -10.68 10.04
CA SER A 550 -8.32 -10.13 9.03
C SER A 550 -7.56 -9.45 7.89
N LYS A 551 -6.54 -8.65 8.20
CA LYS A 551 -5.72 -7.98 7.19
C LYS A 551 -4.89 -8.96 6.36
N LEU A 552 -4.36 -10.01 6.98
CA LEU A 552 -3.66 -11.09 6.27
C LEU A 552 -4.59 -11.84 5.32
N ARG A 553 -5.86 -12.09 5.70
CA ARG A 553 -6.88 -12.67 4.81
C ARG A 553 -7.19 -11.77 3.60
N GLU A 554 -7.27 -10.46 3.81
CA GLU A 554 -7.45 -9.50 2.71
C GLU A 554 -6.25 -9.53 1.75
N ASN A 555 -5.02 -9.50 2.26
CA ASN A 555 -3.81 -9.60 1.45
C ASN A 555 -3.73 -10.91 0.67
N SER A 556 -4.11 -12.03 1.30
CA SER A 556 -4.18 -13.34 0.63
C SER A 556 -5.16 -13.34 -0.54
N ARG A 557 -6.33 -12.70 -0.41
CA ARG A 557 -7.28 -12.54 -1.54
C ARG A 557 -6.68 -11.70 -2.68
N LEU A 558 -5.94 -10.66 -2.33
CA LEU A 558 -5.28 -9.79 -3.31
C LEU A 558 -4.19 -10.53 -4.09
N TYR A 559 -3.35 -11.30 -3.40
CA TYR A 559 -2.36 -12.18 -4.03
C TYR A 559 -3.01 -13.29 -4.87
N GLN A 560 -4.11 -13.90 -4.42
CA GLN A 560 -4.89 -14.86 -5.21
C GLN A 560 -5.39 -14.25 -6.52
N GLY A 561 -5.89 -13.01 -6.49
CA GLY A 561 -6.28 -12.28 -7.69
C GLY A 561 -5.13 -12.05 -8.66
N GLN A 562 -3.93 -11.76 -8.15
CA GLN A 562 -2.73 -11.53 -8.98
C GLN A 562 -2.20 -12.80 -9.66
N ILE A 563 -2.46 -13.98 -9.11
CA ILE A 563 -1.98 -15.26 -9.65
C ILE A 563 -3.04 -16.04 -10.45
N LEU A 564 -4.26 -15.51 -10.59
CA LEU A 564 -5.40 -16.22 -11.17
C LEU A 564 -5.13 -16.77 -12.60
N ASP A 565 -4.37 -16.04 -13.41
CA ASP A 565 -4.01 -16.40 -14.79
C ASP A 565 -2.62 -17.04 -14.93
N LEU A 566 -1.91 -17.32 -13.82
CA LEU A 566 -0.54 -17.84 -13.83
C LEU A 566 -0.41 -19.14 -14.64
N GLU A 567 -1.37 -20.04 -14.47
CA GLU A 567 -1.36 -21.35 -15.14
C GLU A 567 -1.64 -21.20 -16.64
N THR A 568 -2.53 -20.28 -17.01
CA THR A 568 -2.81 -19.90 -18.40
C THR A 568 -1.58 -19.29 -19.07
N ARG A 569 -0.84 -18.43 -18.37
CA ARG A 569 0.42 -17.83 -18.84
C ARG A 569 1.50 -18.87 -19.07
N LYS A 570 1.65 -19.85 -18.17
CA LYS A 570 2.59 -20.98 -18.33
C LYS A 570 2.27 -21.83 -19.55
N ASN A 571 1.00 -22.11 -19.80
CA ASN A 571 0.59 -22.85 -21.00
C ASN A 571 0.90 -22.07 -22.28
N ASN A 572 0.58 -20.77 -22.32
CA ASN A 572 0.89 -19.89 -23.46
C ASN A 572 2.42 -19.81 -23.73
N LEU A 573 3.24 -19.71 -22.67
CA LEU A 573 4.70 -19.76 -22.78
C LEU A 573 5.17 -21.04 -23.48
N GLN A 574 4.62 -22.18 -23.07
CA GLN A 574 5.00 -23.48 -23.64
C GLN A 574 4.60 -23.60 -25.11
N GLU A 575 3.39 -23.16 -25.47
CA GLU A 575 2.93 -23.14 -26.86
C GLU A 575 3.83 -22.27 -27.76
N ARG A 576 4.23 -21.09 -27.27
CA ARG A 576 5.12 -20.18 -28.00
C ARG A 576 6.53 -20.72 -28.14
N LYS A 577 7.09 -21.33 -27.10
CA LYS A 577 8.39 -22.02 -27.18
C LYS A 577 8.38 -23.12 -28.23
N ASN A 578 7.33 -23.95 -28.23
CA ASN A 578 7.15 -25.00 -29.23
C ASN A 578 7.03 -24.42 -30.66
N SER A 579 6.31 -23.30 -30.83
CA SER A 579 6.19 -22.60 -32.11
C SER A 579 7.54 -22.11 -32.62
N VAL A 580 8.34 -21.42 -31.79
CA VAL A 580 9.69 -20.95 -32.14
C VAL A 580 10.61 -22.11 -32.51
N GLU A 581 10.56 -23.21 -31.76
CA GLU A 581 11.37 -24.40 -32.05
C GLU A 581 11.00 -25.02 -33.41
N ASN A 582 9.71 -25.05 -33.75
CA ASN A 582 9.26 -25.52 -35.05
C ASN A 582 9.70 -24.58 -36.19
N ILE A 583 9.60 -23.27 -36.02
CA ILE A 583 10.07 -22.27 -37.00
C ILE A 583 11.59 -22.35 -37.19
N LYS A 584 12.37 -22.56 -36.11
CA LYS A 584 13.83 -22.74 -36.18
C LYS A 584 14.25 -23.94 -37.03
N LYS A 585 13.43 -25.01 -37.11
CA LYS A 585 13.69 -26.17 -37.97
C LYS A 585 13.59 -25.86 -39.48
N GLU A 586 12.99 -24.74 -39.87
CA GLU A 586 12.93 -24.30 -41.28
C GLU A 586 14.26 -23.68 -41.75
N ILE A 587 15.03 -23.05 -40.86
CA ILE A 587 16.27 -22.32 -41.21
C ILE A 587 17.32 -23.25 -41.86
N PRO A 588 17.66 -24.43 -41.31
CA PRO A 588 18.63 -25.34 -41.92
C PRO A 588 18.21 -25.81 -43.32
N LYS A 589 16.90 -25.96 -43.57
CA LYS A 589 16.38 -26.33 -44.89
C LYS A 589 16.59 -25.21 -45.91
N ILE A 590 16.39 -23.96 -45.50
CA ILE A 590 16.62 -22.79 -46.36
C ILE A 590 18.12 -22.56 -46.59
N GLU A 591 18.96 -22.75 -45.58
CA GLU A 591 20.41 -22.60 -45.70
C GLU A 591 21.04 -23.65 -46.60
N SER A 592 20.63 -24.91 -46.48
CA SER A 592 21.08 -25.99 -47.37
C SER A 592 20.63 -25.76 -48.82
N ALA A 593 19.38 -25.32 -49.03
CA ALA A 593 18.91 -24.92 -50.36
C ALA A 593 19.71 -23.73 -50.93
N ARG A 594 20.01 -22.71 -50.11
CA ARG A 594 20.80 -21.55 -50.51
C ARG A 594 22.22 -21.94 -50.87
N LEU A 595 22.87 -22.81 -50.09
CA LEU A 595 24.23 -23.32 -50.36
C LEU A 595 24.31 -24.02 -51.72
N THR A 596 23.29 -24.81 -52.07
CA THR A 596 23.21 -25.49 -53.37
C THR A 596 23.09 -24.46 -54.50
N ILE A 597 22.16 -23.50 -54.37
CA ILE A 597 21.96 -22.44 -55.37
C ILE A 597 23.18 -21.52 -55.49
N HIS A 598 23.86 -21.23 -54.39
CA HIS A 598 25.08 -20.42 -54.37
C HIS A 598 26.21 -21.07 -55.16
N LYS A 599 26.39 -22.40 -55.01
CA LYS A 599 27.36 -23.17 -55.82
C LYS A 599 27.02 -23.16 -57.31
N GLU A 600 25.74 -23.21 -57.66
CA GLU A 600 25.30 -23.09 -59.06
C GLU A 600 25.54 -21.68 -59.60
N LYS A 601 25.29 -20.65 -58.80
CA LYS A 601 25.54 -19.25 -59.16
C LYS A 601 27.01 -19.00 -59.42
N THR A 602 27.92 -19.43 -58.54
CA THR A 602 29.36 -19.21 -58.74
C THR A 602 29.84 -19.87 -60.03
N LYS A 603 29.34 -21.06 -60.37
CA LYS A 603 29.61 -21.72 -61.64
C LYS A 603 29.08 -20.93 -62.84
N LYS A 604 27.86 -20.41 -62.77
CA LYS A 604 27.29 -19.58 -63.86
C LYS A 604 27.99 -18.22 -63.99
N GLU A 605 28.50 -17.67 -62.89
CA GLU A 605 29.29 -16.44 -62.85
C GLU A 605 30.65 -16.62 -63.53
N THR A 606 31.33 -17.74 -63.26
CA THR A 606 32.59 -18.08 -63.96
C THR A 606 32.34 -18.26 -65.45
N ASP A 607 31.30 -19.01 -65.84
CA ASP A 607 30.94 -19.19 -67.26
C ASP A 607 30.66 -17.85 -67.95
N LEU A 608 29.92 -16.94 -67.30
CA LEU A 608 29.62 -15.62 -67.84
C LEU A 608 30.88 -14.76 -68.00
N THR A 609 31.80 -14.86 -67.05
CA THR A 609 33.08 -14.12 -67.07
C THR A 609 33.97 -14.59 -68.21
N ASP A 610 34.07 -15.91 -68.43
CA ASP A 610 34.84 -16.50 -69.53
C ASP A 610 34.30 -16.06 -70.90
N VAL A 611 32.97 -16.00 -71.06
CA VAL A 611 32.35 -15.51 -72.30
C VAL A 611 32.59 -14.01 -72.50
N LYS A 612 32.55 -13.20 -71.44
CA LYS A 612 32.89 -11.76 -71.52
C LYS A 612 34.33 -11.53 -71.97
N LEU A 613 35.30 -12.30 -71.48
CA LEU A 613 36.70 -12.23 -71.92
C LEU A 613 36.85 -12.53 -73.42
N LYS A 614 36.09 -13.50 -73.94
CA LYS A 614 36.09 -13.83 -75.39
C LYS A 614 35.49 -12.70 -76.24
N ILE A 615 34.50 -11.98 -75.73
CA ILE A 615 33.94 -10.79 -76.38
C ILE A 615 34.94 -9.63 -76.40
N GLU A 616 35.73 -9.45 -75.33
CA GLU A 616 36.79 -8.45 -75.31
C GLU A 616 37.93 -8.78 -76.29
N GLU A 617 38.30 -10.06 -76.43
CA GLU A 617 39.25 -10.50 -77.46
C GLU A 617 38.73 -10.19 -78.87
N LYS A 618 37.45 -10.45 -79.15
CA LYS A 618 36.81 -10.10 -80.44
C LYS A 618 36.90 -8.60 -80.74
N ARG A 619 36.60 -7.74 -79.75
CA ARG A 619 36.70 -6.28 -79.90
C ARG A 619 38.12 -5.82 -80.23
N LYS A 620 39.15 -6.46 -79.65
CA LYS A 620 40.55 -6.16 -79.99
C LYS A 620 40.85 -6.46 -81.46
N PHE A 621 40.35 -7.56 -82.01
CA PHE A 621 40.51 -7.88 -83.42
C PHE A 621 39.74 -6.91 -84.34
N GLU A 622 38.53 -6.48 -83.97
CA GLU A 622 37.76 -5.48 -84.72
C GLU A 622 38.53 -4.15 -84.85
N ILE A 623 39.13 -3.68 -83.75
CA ILE A 623 39.98 -2.48 -83.74
C ILE A 623 41.20 -2.63 -84.68
N GLU A 624 41.85 -3.79 -84.70
CA GLU A 624 42.99 -4.05 -85.60
C GLU A 624 42.59 -4.12 -87.08
N VAL A 625 41.38 -4.60 -87.40
CA VAL A 625 40.84 -4.55 -88.76
C VAL A 625 40.62 -3.12 -89.22
N GLU A 626 40.08 -2.25 -88.37
CA GLU A 626 39.89 -0.84 -88.71
C GLU A 626 41.22 -0.13 -89.00
N LYS A 627 42.24 -0.33 -88.15
CA LYS A 627 43.59 0.22 -88.38
C LYS A 627 44.18 -0.24 -89.71
N THR A 628 44.10 -1.54 -89.99
CA THR A 628 44.65 -2.13 -91.23
C THR A 628 43.93 -1.61 -92.47
N ASN A 629 42.60 -1.43 -92.42
CA ASN A 629 41.81 -0.85 -93.50
C ASN A 629 42.24 0.60 -93.84
N VAL A 630 42.48 1.43 -92.82
CA VAL A 630 42.90 2.82 -93.01
C VAL A 630 44.27 2.88 -93.70
N LEU A 631 45.23 2.04 -93.28
CA LEU A 631 46.53 1.95 -93.93
C LEU A 631 46.41 1.48 -95.39
N LEU A 632 45.58 0.47 -95.65
CA LEU A 632 45.36 -0.06 -96.98
C LEU A 632 44.82 1.00 -97.95
N PHE A 633 43.83 1.78 -97.49
CA PHE A 633 43.21 2.84 -98.27
C PHE A 633 44.24 3.90 -98.69
N SER A 634 45.03 4.40 -97.74
CA SER A 634 46.08 5.40 -97.97
C SER A 634 47.11 4.94 -99.03
N LYS A 635 47.57 3.68 -98.94
CA LYS A 635 48.55 3.12 -99.88
C LYS A 635 47.98 2.90 -101.29
N LYS A 636 46.72 2.48 -101.42
CA LYS A 636 46.04 2.35 -102.73
C LYS A 636 45.85 3.70 -103.41
N GLU A 637 45.53 4.74 -102.65
CA GLU A 637 45.37 6.10 -103.19
C GLU A 637 46.69 6.64 -103.78
N GLN A 638 47.81 6.42 -103.08
CA GLN A 638 49.15 6.77 -103.57
C GLN A 638 49.50 6.04 -104.88
N LEU A 639 49.17 4.76 -104.98
CA LEU A 639 49.41 3.95 -106.18
C LEU A 639 48.66 4.49 -107.41
N ILE A 640 47.40 4.88 -107.24
CA ILE A 640 46.58 5.45 -108.30
C ILE A 640 47.17 6.77 -108.80
N LYS A 641 47.66 7.61 -107.88
CA LYS A 641 48.27 8.90 -108.22
C LYS A 641 49.53 8.73 -109.09
N PHE A 642 50.46 7.88 -108.68
CA PHE A 642 51.68 7.64 -109.46
C PHE A 642 51.39 7.00 -110.84
N THR A 643 50.39 6.13 -110.93
CA THR A 643 50.01 5.51 -112.21
C THR A 643 49.48 6.53 -113.21
N LYS A 644 48.76 7.57 -112.77
CA LYS A 644 48.27 8.64 -113.65
C LYS A 644 49.39 9.56 -114.13
N GLU A 645 50.32 9.92 -113.25
CA GLU A 645 51.41 10.85 -113.59
C GLU A 645 52.41 10.25 -114.59
N ILE A 646 52.74 8.95 -114.47
CA ILE A 646 53.61 8.25 -115.43
C ILE A 646 53.01 8.26 -116.84
N LYS A 647 51.71 7.97 -116.96
CA LYS A 647 51.01 7.92 -118.25
C LYS A 647 51.01 9.28 -118.98
N SER A 648 50.90 10.38 -118.23
CA SER A 648 50.93 11.73 -118.81
C SER A 648 52.31 12.11 -119.38
N ILE A 649 53.40 11.53 -118.87
CA ILE A 649 54.76 11.80 -119.37
C ILE A 649 55.02 10.98 -120.65
N GLU A 650 54.48 9.77 -120.75
CA GLU A 650 54.59 8.93 -121.95
C GLU A 650 53.96 9.57 -123.18
N GLU A 651 52.78 10.20 -123.03
CA GLU A 651 52.06 10.85 -124.13
C GLU A 651 52.83 12.06 -124.71
N LYS A 652 53.74 12.69 -123.96
CA LYS A 652 54.52 13.86 -124.40
C LYS A 652 55.77 13.53 -125.23
N LEU A 653 56.30 12.30 -125.13
CA LEU A 653 57.59 11.91 -125.73
C LEU A 653 57.46 11.35 -127.16
N GLN A 654 56.26 11.28 -127.74
CA GLN A 654 55.99 10.56 -129.00
C GLN A 654 56.06 11.42 -130.29
N GLU A 655 56.28 12.74 -130.20
CA GLU A 655 56.33 13.66 -131.36
C GLU A 655 57.63 14.52 -131.39
N ALA A 656 58.66 14.14 -132.18
CA ALA A 656 59.64 15.03 -132.84
C ALA A 656 60.84 14.27 -133.47
N THR A 657 61.13 14.51 -134.76
CA THR A 657 62.41 14.18 -135.42
C THR A 657 62.75 15.25 -136.46
N ASP A 658 63.86 15.98 -136.31
CA ASP A 658 64.57 16.72 -137.37
C ASP A 658 66.02 17.04 -136.94
N SER A 659 66.96 17.11 -137.91
CA SER A 659 68.42 17.20 -137.69
C SER A 659 69.03 18.59 -137.96
N PHE A 660 70.10 18.94 -137.24
CA PHE A 660 70.80 20.25 -137.29
C PHE A 660 72.27 20.09 -137.72
N ASN A 661 72.78 20.95 -138.62
CA ASN A 661 74.18 20.93 -139.14
C ASN A 661 75.01 22.16 -138.64
N PRO A 662 76.07 21.96 -137.82
CA PRO A 662 76.81 23.05 -137.17
C PRO A 662 77.76 23.91 -138.04
N GLU A 663 78.29 23.40 -139.16
CA GLU A 663 79.37 24.09 -139.91
C GLU A 663 78.90 25.32 -140.71
N GLU A 664 77.64 25.31 -141.17
CA GLU A 664 77.08 26.41 -141.98
C GLU A 664 76.81 27.68 -141.15
N PHE A 665 76.54 27.53 -139.85
CA PHE A 665 76.24 28.63 -138.93
C PHE A 665 77.48 29.51 -138.64
N ALA A 666 78.68 28.94 -138.65
CA ALA A 666 79.91 29.67 -138.35
C ALA A 666 80.34 30.62 -139.48
N LYS A 667 80.21 30.20 -140.75
CA LYS A 667 80.60 31.00 -141.93
C LYS A 667 79.80 32.30 -142.07
N ILE A 668 78.50 32.24 -141.77
CA ILE A 668 77.60 33.39 -141.92
C ILE A 668 77.92 34.52 -140.91
N ILE A 669 78.54 34.19 -139.77
CA ILE A 669 78.94 35.20 -138.77
C ILE A 669 80.14 36.02 -139.26
N GLU A 670 81.07 35.40 -139.98
CA GLU A 670 82.31 36.03 -140.44
C GLU A 670 82.06 37.07 -141.55
N GLU A 671 81.17 36.77 -142.50
CA GLU A 671 80.84 37.68 -143.61
C GLU A 671 80.14 38.98 -143.18
N VAL A 672 79.32 38.94 -142.12
CA VAL A 672 78.60 40.12 -141.60
C VAL A 672 79.56 41.17 -141.03
N ASN A 673 80.65 40.74 -140.39
CA ASN A 673 81.58 41.65 -139.74
C ASN A 673 82.46 42.40 -140.75
N ASN A 674 82.90 41.75 -141.83
CA ASN A 674 83.75 42.38 -142.84
C ASN A 674 83.06 43.55 -143.55
N LYS A 675 81.76 43.44 -143.85
CA LYS A 675 81.01 44.50 -144.53
C LYS A 675 80.74 45.73 -143.65
N LYS A 676 80.67 45.58 -142.32
CA LYS A 676 80.49 46.73 -141.39
C LYS A 676 81.73 47.64 -141.35
N ASN A 677 82.94 47.09 -141.43
CA ASN A 677 84.19 47.86 -141.37
C ASN A 677 84.43 48.76 -142.60
N TYR A 678 83.98 48.35 -143.79
CA TYR A 678 84.20 49.13 -145.02
C TYR A 678 83.34 50.41 -145.09
N LYS A 679 82.16 50.39 -144.44
CA LYS A 679 81.27 51.56 -144.34
C LYS A 679 81.90 52.72 -143.56
N GLU A 680 82.58 52.45 -142.44
CA GLU A 680 83.19 53.49 -141.59
C GLU A 680 84.29 54.30 -142.32
N LEU A 681 84.93 53.73 -143.33
CA LEU A 681 85.99 54.42 -144.08
C LEU A 681 85.43 55.54 -144.97
N LEU A 682 84.28 55.29 -145.60
CA LEU A 682 83.64 56.21 -146.54
C LEU A 682 83.06 57.46 -145.85
N ASP A 683 82.55 57.30 -144.61
CA ASP A 683 82.02 58.41 -143.80
C ASP A 683 83.08 59.49 -143.49
N LYS A 684 84.37 59.13 -143.40
CA LYS A 684 85.46 60.08 -143.13
C LYS A 684 85.76 61.01 -144.31
N GLU A 685 85.64 60.53 -145.54
CA GLU A 685 85.95 61.29 -146.76
C GLU A 685 84.89 62.39 -147.04
N ILE A 686 83.63 62.10 -146.75
CA ILE A 686 82.50 63.04 -146.97
C ILE A 686 82.63 64.31 -146.12
N ASN A 687 83.18 64.19 -144.91
CA ASN A 687 83.42 65.33 -144.03
C ASN A 687 84.49 66.28 -144.56
N THR A 688 85.54 65.76 -145.21
CA THR A 688 86.61 66.61 -145.78
C THR A 688 86.13 67.47 -146.95
N PHE A 689 85.25 66.97 -147.81
CA PHE A 689 84.70 67.74 -148.93
C PHE A 689 83.79 68.89 -148.47
N SER A 690 82.97 68.66 -147.43
CA SER A 690 82.04 69.68 -146.90
C SER A 690 82.75 70.95 -146.41
N ASN A 691 83.94 70.80 -145.82
CA ASN A 691 84.72 71.93 -145.32
C ASN A 691 85.27 72.82 -146.45
N LYS A 692 85.60 72.23 -147.61
CA LYS A 692 86.23 72.94 -148.73
C LYS A 692 85.24 73.82 -149.50
N ILE A 693 84.01 73.34 -149.67
CA ILE A 693 82.90 74.07 -150.29
C ILE A 693 82.58 75.37 -149.53
N SER A 694 82.60 75.34 -148.20
CA SER A 694 82.29 76.51 -147.36
C SER A 694 83.29 77.65 -147.52
N SER A 695 84.57 77.33 -147.71
CA SER A 695 85.65 78.30 -147.94
C SER A 695 85.48 79.08 -149.26
N LEU A 696 85.05 78.39 -150.33
CA LEU A 696 84.94 78.98 -151.67
C LEU A 696 83.81 80.02 -151.78
N ILE A 697 82.69 79.79 -151.08
CA ILE A 697 81.54 80.70 -151.07
C ILE A 697 81.91 82.07 -150.48
N SER A 698 82.73 82.10 -149.43
CA SER A 698 83.12 83.35 -148.77
C SER A 698 83.92 84.28 -149.68
N LYS A 699 84.86 83.75 -150.47
CA LYS A 699 85.73 84.56 -151.34
C LYS A 699 84.98 85.26 -152.46
N LYS A 700 83.94 84.62 -152.99
CA LYS A 700 83.12 85.17 -154.08
C LYS A 700 82.32 86.39 -153.62
N TYR A 701 81.81 86.36 -152.39
CA TYR A 701 81.01 87.45 -151.82
C TYR A 701 81.79 88.77 -151.70
N ASP A 702 83.09 88.70 -151.41
CA ASP A 702 83.95 89.88 -151.27
C ASP A 702 84.21 90.59 -152.62
N LEU A 703 84.36 89.82 -153.70
CA LEU A 703 84.58 90.34 -155.06
C LEU A 703 83.34 91.09 -155.61
N GLU A 704 82.15 90.61 -155.25
CA GLU A 704 80.86 91.16 -155.70
C GLU A 704 80.62 92.58 -155.16
N LYS A 705 81.00 92.85 -153.90
CA LYS A 705 80.95 94.19 -153.28
C LYS A 705 81.88 95.20 -153.95
N LEU A 706 83.06 94.74 -154.39
CA LEU A 706 84.05 95.59 -155.05
C LEU A 706 83.50 96.11 -156.39
N LYS A 707 82.81 95.22 -157.13
CA LYS A 707 82.18 95.50 -158.41
C LYS A 707 81.12 96.61 -158.33
N GLU A 708 80.25 96.60 -157.31
CA GLU A 708 79.23 97.63 -157.11
C GLU A 708 79.80 99.02 -156.83
N LYS A 709 80.87 99.09 -156.03
CA LYS A 709 81.51 100.37 -155.68
C LYS A 709 82.10 101.07 -156.90
N ILE A 710 82.75 100.33 -157.80
CA ILE A 710 83.50 100.89 -158.93
C ILE A 710 82.57 101.43 -160.03
N SER A 711 81.39 100.83 -160.22
CA SER A 711 80.45 101.23 -161.29
C SER A 711 79.91 102.65 -161.10
N SER A 712 79.68 103.07 -159.86
CA SER A 712 78.97 104.32 -159.52
C SER A 712 79.84 105.59 -159.45
N LEU A 713 81.17 105.48 -159.54
CA LEU A 713 82.08 106.63 -159.36
C LEU A 713 82.05 107.60 -160.57
N LYS A 714 81.70 108.88 -160.38
CA LYS A 714 81.92 109.92 -161.42
C LYS A 714 83.29 110.59 -161.30
N ASN A 715 83.71 110.96 -160.10
CA ASN A 715 84.98 111.65 -159.84
C ASN A 715 85.74 110.92 -158.74
N CYS A 716 87.06 110.84 -158.91
CA CYS A 716 87.94 110.11 -157.99
C CYS A 716 87.82 110.71 -156.56
N PRO A 717 87.43 109.94 -155.52
CA PRO A 717 87.22 110.45 -154.16
C PRO A 717 88.50 111.02 -153.53
N THR A 718 89.65 110.74 -154.15
CA THR A 718 90.97 111.10 -153.65
C THR A 718 91.57 112.32 -154.35
N CYS A 719 91.21 112.64 -155.60
CA CYS A 719 91.82 113.79 -156.31
C CYS A 719 90.98 114.39 -157.46
N PHE A 720 89.74 113.94 -157.61
CA PHE A 720 88.68 114.70 -158.25
C PHE A 720 88.78 114.94 -159.76
N GLN A 721 89.73 114.30 -160.43
CA GLN A 721 89.68 114.20 -161.89
C GLN A 721 88.59 113.22 -162.34
N ASP A 722 88.04 113.51 -163.52
CA ASP A 722 87.06 112.66 -164.19
C ASP A 722 87.73 111.34 -164.61
N VAL A 723 87.19 110.24 -164.09
CA VAL A 723 87.75 108.90 -164.27
C VAL A 723 87.32 108.38 -165.63
N SER A 724 88.29 108.18 -166.54
CA SER A 724 88.01 107.75 -167.91
C SER A 724 87.28 106.40 -167.96
N ASP A 725 86.30 106.28 -168.85
CA ASP A 725 85.48 105.07 -169.04
C ASP A 725 86.31 103.82 -169.40
N ASN A 726 87.50 103.99 -170.00
CA ASN A 726 88.45 102.89 -170.24
C ASN A 726 89.00 102.25 -168.95
N HIS A 727 89.17 103.04 -167.88
CA HIS A 727 89.71 102.53 -166.61
C HIS A 727 88.66 101.76 -165.80
N LYS A 728 87.38 102.17 -165.88
CA LYS A 728 86.26 101.44 -165.27
C LYS A 728 86.04 100.06 -165.87
N HIS A 729 86.09 99.95 -167.20
CA HIS A 729 85.81 98.68 -167.88
C HIS A 729 86.87 97.60 -167.63
N ALA A 730 88.16 97.97 -167.56
CA ALA A 730 89.25 97.01 -167.35
C ALA A 730 89.19 96.34 -165.97
N ILE A 731 88.82 97.08 -164.92
CA ILE A 731 88.71 96.52 -163.57
C ILE A 731 87.47 95.63 -163.46
N LEU A 732 86.32 96.08 -163.98
CA LEU A 732 85.06 95.33 -163.94
C LEU A 732 85.14 93.98 -164.68
N SER A 733 85.80 93.93 -165.85
CA SER A 733 85.98 92.68 -166.61
C SER A 733 86.86 91.66 -165.86
N LYS A 734 87.92 92.10 -165.18
CA LYS A 734 88.82 91.20 -164.45
C LYS A 734 88.16 90.63 -163.19
N THR A 735 87.34 91.43 -162.50
CA THR A 735 86.59 90.98 -161.31
C THR A 735 85.49 89.97 -161.69
N GLU A 736 84.85 90.11 -162.86
CA GLU A 736 83.86 89.15 -163.35
C GLU A 736 84.44 87.79 -163.72
N GLU A 737 85.66 87.76 -164.28
CA GLU A 737 86.34 86.50 -164.65
C GLU A 737 86.76 85.68 -163.42
N GLU A 738 87.27 86.33 -162.35
CA GLU A 738 87.63 85.64 -161.10
C GLU A 738 86.44 85.03 -160.37
N MET A 739 85.28 85.72 -160.39
CA MET A 739 84.06 85.20 -159.75
C MET A 739 83.52 83.95 -160.44
N LEU A 740 83.66 83.84 -161.77
CA LEU A 740 83.17 82.70 -162.54
C LEU A 740 84.01 81.43 -162.33
N ASN A 741 85.31 81.59 -162.08
CA ASN A 741 86.21 80.47 -161.76
C ASN A 741 85.92 79.88 -160.38
N LEU A 742 85.58 80.71 -159.39
CA LEU A 742 85.23 80.24 -158.04
C LEU A 742 83.95 79.40 -158.03
N ASP A 743 82.98 79.69 -158.91
CA ASP A 743 81.75 78.90 -159.02
C ASP A 743 82.00 77.49 -159.60
N LYS A 744 82.85 77.39 -160.63
CA LYS A 744 83.21 76.08 -161.23
C LYS A 744 83.91 75.17 -160.24
N GLU A 745 84.80 75.71 -159.41
CA GLU A 745 85.57 74.93 -158.44
C GLU A 745 84.69 74.38 -157.30
N LYS A 746 83.66 75.14 -156.90
CA LYS A 746 82.67 74.68 -155.93
C LYS A 746 81.82 73.53 -156.47
N GLU A 747 81.30 73.66 -157.70
CA GLU A 747 80.39 72.66 -158.28
C GLU A 747 81.06 71.29 -158.48
N LEU A 748 82.37 71.28 -158.76
CA LEU A 748 83.15 70.06 -158.90
C LEU A 748 83.32 69.33 -157.56
N THR A 749 83.54 70.09 -156.48
CA THR A 749 83.69 69.56 -155.12
C THR A 749 82.38 68.99 -154.56
N ASP A 750 81.22 69.57 -154.93
CA ASP A 750 79.89 69.07 -154.54
C ASP A 750 79.57 67.70 -155.18
N LYS A 751 79.93 67.49 -156.46
CA LYS A 751 79.70 66.21 -157.17
C LYS A 751 80.51 65.04 -156.60
N GLU A 752 81.74 65.28 -156.15
CA GLU A 752 82.58 64.24 -155.54
C GLU A 752 81.97 63.73 -154.23
N LYS A 753 81.39 64.62 -153.42
CA LYS A 753 80.73 64.28 -152.15
C LYS A 753 79.49 63.39 -152.35
N GLU A 754 78.62 63.72 -153.31
CA GLU A 754 77.40 62.93 -153.58
C GLU A 754 77.70 61.49 -154.02
N SER A 755 78.79 61.27 -154.77
CA SER A 755 79.16 59.92 -155.23
C SER A 755 79.49 58.95 -154.09
N LYS A 756 80.10 59.47 -153.01
CA LYS A 756 80.51 58.68 -151.83
C LYS A 756 79.32 58.36 -150.93
N ASP A 757 78.35 59.26 -150.84
CA ASP A 757 77.08 59.04 -150.11
C ASP A 757 76.25 57.90 -150.72
N LEU A 758 76.32 57.70 -152.04
CA LEU A 758 75.58 56.63 -152.73
C LEU A 758 76.11 55.23 -152.38
N LEU A 759 77.45 55.07 -152.30
CA LEU A 759 78.10 53.79 -151.99
C LEU A 759 77.74 53.26 -150.60
N ILE A 760 77.57 54.15 -149.61
CA ILE A 760 77.21 53.76 -148.24
C ILE A 760 75.80 53.13 -148.18
N LYS A 761 74.88 53.56 -149.05
CA LYS A 761 73.51 53.03 -149.07
C LYS A 761 73.44 51.59 -149.56
N GLU A 762 74.26 51.19 -150.54
CA GLU A 762 74.29 49.80 -151.03
C GLU A 762 74.82 48.81 -149.99
N LEU A 763 75.88 49.19 -149.25
CA LEU A 763 76.48 48.36 -148.20
C LEU A 763 75.53 47.99 -147.06
N ILE A 764 74.55 48.85 -146.76
CA ILE A 764 73.58 48.61 -145.68
C ILE A 764 72.57 47.51 -146.06
N LEU A 765 72.20 47.42 -147.34
CA LEU A 765 71.22 46.43 -147.80
C LEU A 765 71.77 45.00 -147.74
N GLU A 766 73.06 44.81 -148.05
CA GLU A 766 73.68 43.48 -148.03
C GLU A 766 73.82 42.91 -146.61
N ILE A 767 74.15 43.73 -145.62
CA ILE A 767 74.34 43.33 -144.22
C ILE A 767 73.05 42.73 -143.63
N ASN A 768 71.89 43.33 -143.92
CA ASN A 768 70.60 42.89 -143.39
C ASN A 768 70.18 41.49 -143.90
N SER A 769 70.56 41.12 -145.12
CA SER A 769 70.20 39.81 -145.69
C SER A 769 70.90 38.63 -144.97
N LEU A 770 72.15 38.83 -144.54
CA LEU A 770 72.95 37.82 -143.85
C LEU A 770 72.50 37.59 -142.39
N GLU A 771 71.97 38.62 -141.72
CA GLU A 771 71.47 38.51 -140.34
C GLU A 771 70.18 37.67 -140.21
N MET A 772 69.33 37.61 -141.25
CA MET A 772 68.11 36.78 -141.21
C MET A 772 68.40 35.27 -141.24
N LYS A 773 69.40 34.81 -142.01
CA LYS A 773 69.78 33.39 -142.07
C LYS A 773 70.36 32.85 -140.76
N LYS A 774 70.94 33.72 -139.93
CA LYS A 774 71.47 33.35 -138.61
C LYS A 774 70.35 32.95 -137.64
N ASN A 775 69.21 33.63 -137.65
CA ASN A 775 68.18 33.44 -136.63
C ASN A 775 67.40 32.11 -136.78
N SER A 776 67.20 31.61 -137.99
CA SER A 776 66.44 30.37 -138.23
C SER A 776 67.16 29.10 -137.72
N LEU A 777 68.49 29.08 -137.75
CA LEU A 777 69.29 27.96 -137.24
C LEU A 777 69.33 27.89 -135.71
N GLN A 778 68.96 28.97 -135.00
CA GLN A 778 69.00 29.05 -133.54
C GLN A 778 67.76 28.44 -132.85
N GLU A 779 66.60 28.40 -133.52
CA GLU A 779 65.34 27.83 -132.98
C GLU A 779 65.38 26.30 -132.85
N VAL A 780 66.04 25.60 -133.77
CA VAL A 780 66.10 24.12 -133.79
C VAL A 780 66.89 23.56 -132.59
N LYS A 781 67.90 24.29 -132.10
CA LYS A 781 68.76 23.88 -130.98
C LYS A 781 68.00 23.78 -129.64
N ILE A 782 67.02 24.66 -129.40
CA ILE A 782 66.34 24.77 -128.10
C ILE A 782 65.34 23.61 -127.89
N ARG A 783 64.68 23.13 -128.94
CA ARG A 783 63.69 22.04 -128.85
C ARG A 783 64.27 20.69 -128.46
N LEU A 784 65.50 20.37 -128.87
CA LEU A 784 66.13 19.08 -128.58
C LEU A 784 66.48 18.90 -127.09
N GLN A 785 66.69 20.00 -126.36
CA GLN A 785 67.14 19.95 -124.97
C GLN A 785 66.01 19.60 -123.98
N THR A 786 64.77 20.01 -124.28
CA THR A 786 63.58 19.76 -123.43
C THR A 786 63.13 18.29 -123.42
N ILE A 787 63.30 17.59 -124.55
CA ILE A 787 62.89 16.18 -124.70
C ILE A 787 63.72 15.24 -123.79
N GLN A 788 64.96 15.62 -123.48
CA GLN A 788 65.89 14.78 -122.72
C GLN A 788 65.58 14.74 -121.21
N GLU A 789 64.99 15.81 -120.65
CA GLU A 789 64.65 15.91 -119.22
C GLU A 789 63.40 15.11 -118.86
N ASP A 790 62.41 15.04 -119.75
CA ASP A 790 61.16 14.30 -119.52
C ASP A 790 61.38 12.77 -119.44
N TYR A 791 62.40 12.23 -120.09
CA TYR A 791 62.71 10.79 -120.07
C TYR A 791 63.21 10.31 -118.69
N GLN A 792 64.05 11.09 -118.02
CA GLN A 792 64.62 10.73 -116.71
C GLN A 792 63.58 10.74 -115.58
N ARG A 793 62.58 11.61 -115.67
CA ARG A 793 61.53 11.74 -114.65
C ARG A 793 60.59 10.53 -114.61
N LYS A 794 60.32 9.92 -115.77
CA LYS A 794 59.47 8.72 -115.88
C LYS A 794 60.05 7.52 -115.12
N GLU A 795 61.34 7.25 -115.30
CA GLU A 795 62.00 6.04 -114.76
C GLU A 795 62.04 6.01 -113.22
N ALA A 796 62.19 7.17 -112.58
CA ALA A 796 62.19 7.29 -111.12
C ALA A 796 60.82 6.96 -110.50
N MET A 797 59.73 7.33 -111.18
CA MET A 797 58.37 7.12 -110.68
C MET A 797 57.91 5.65 -110.80
N GLU A 798 58.38 4.94 -111.83
CA GLU A 798 58.08 3.50 -112.00
C GLU A 798 58.66 2.64 -110.86
N LYS A 799 59.85 2.97 -110.35
CA LYS A 799 60.46 2.27 -109.19
C LYS A 799 59.66 2.47 -107.89
N GLN A 800 59.09 3.65 -107.66
CA GLN A 800 58.28 3.90 -106.47
C GLN A 800 56.93 3.20 -106.52
N LYS A 801 56.34 3.07 -107.71
CA LYS A 801 55.08 2.35 -107.93
C LYS A 801 55.19 0.87 -107.53
N SER A 802 56.25 0.16 -107.94
CA SER A 802 56.38 -1.28 -107.65
C SER A 802 56.51 -1.60 -106.15
N SER A 803 57.19 -0.75 -105.39
CA SER A 803 57.28 -0.88 -103.92
C SER A 803 55.90 -0.74 -103.26
N LEU A 804 55.08 0.20 -103.72
CA LEU A 804 53.73 0.43 -103.20
C LEU A 804 52.78 -0.75 -103.50
N GLU A 805 52.94 -1.43 -104.63
CA GLU A 805 52.14 -2.62 -104.98
C GLU A 805 52.39 -3.78 -104.01
N SER A 806 53.64 -3.96 -103.55
CA SER A 806 54.00 -4.99 -102.57
C SER A 806 53.38 -4.72 -101.19
N ASP A 807 53.44 -3.47 -100.71
CA ASP A 807 52.85 -3.06 -99.43
C ASP A 807 51.34 -3.31 -99.38
N VAL A 808 50.63 -2.96 -100.45
CA VAL A 808 49.18 -3.18 -100.56
C VAL A 808 48.84 -4.67 -100.43
N LYS A 809 49.57 -5.54 -101.13
CA LYS A 809 49.31 -6.99 -101.11
C LYS A 809 49.52 -7.62 -99.73
N MET A 810 50.51 -7.14 -98.97
CA MET A 810 50.77 -7.63 -97.60
C MET A 810 49.65 -7.24 -96.63
N LEU A 811 49.16 -5.99 -96.72
CA LEU A 811 48.07 -5.48 -95.91
C LEU A 811 46.72 -6.17 -96.23
N GLU A 812 46.47 -6.53 -97.50
CA GLU A 812 45.28 -7.31 -97.89
C GLU A 812 45.25 -8.70 -97.23
N ASN A 813 46.39 -9.38 -97.16
CA ASN A 813 46.50 -10.68 -96.50
C ASN A 813 46.30 -10.59 -94.98
N GLN A 814 46.86 -9.58 -94.31
CA GLN A 814 46.63 -9.37 -92.88
C GLN A 814 45.15 -9.13 -92.57
N MET A 815 44.47 -8.35 -93.42
CA MET A 815 43.04 -8.07 -93.29
C MET A 815 42.18 -9.32 -93.44
N LEU A 816 42.57 -10.27 -94.29
CA LEU A 816 41.85 -11.54 -94.47
C LEU A 816 41.90 -12.39 -93.18
N ILE A 817 43.08 -12.53 -92.58
CA ILE A 817 43.29 -13.30 -91.34
C ILE A 817 42.49 -12.70 -90.19
N LEU A 818 42.55 -11.38 -90.00
CA LEU A 818 41.82 -10.69 -88.93
C LEU A 818 40.29 -10.83 -89.09
N LYS A 819 39.76 -10.77 -90.32
CA LYS A 819 38.33 -10.98 -90.60
C LYS A 819 37.88 -12.42 -90.30
N GLN A 820 38.74 -13.41 -90.56
CA GLN A 820 38.45 -14.81 -90.24
C GLN A 820 38.36 -15.04 -88.73
N ASN A 821 39.28 -14.49 -87.95
CA ASN A 821 39.26 -14.57 -86.47
C ASN A 821 37.99 -13.93 -85.86
N ILE A 822 37.54 -12.79 -86.39
CA ILE A 822 36.28 -12.14 -85.94
C ILE A 822 35.07 -13.03 -86.22
N SER A 823 35.04 -13.71 -87.38
CA SER A 823 33.94 -14.61 -87.75
C SER A 823 33.80 -15.80 -86.79
N GLU A 824 34.92 -16.40 -86.38
CA GLU A 824 34.91 -17.49 -85.40
C GLU A 824 34.43 -17.07 -84.01
N MET A 825 34.57 -15.78 -83.68
CA MET A 825 34.19 -15.21 -82.39
C MET A 825 32.74 -14.72 -82.30
N LYS A 826 32.00 -14.61 -83.41
CA LYS A 826 30.57 -14.18 -83.40
C LYS A 826 29.65 -15.10 -82.59
N LYS A 827 29.99 -16.38 -82.46
CA LYS A 827 29.24 -17.36 -81.64
C LYS A 827 29.13 -16.96 -80.16
N PHE A 828 30.09 -16.17 -79.65
CA PHE A 828 30.11 -15.74 -78.26
C PHE A 828 29.08 -14.63 -77.96
N ASP A 829 28.58 -13.90 -78.97
CA ASP A 829 27.56 -12.85 -78.77
C ASP A 829 26.24 -13.46 -78.28
N GLN A 830 25.77 -14.54 -78.93
CA GLN A 830 24.57 -15.27 -78.53
C GLN A 830 24.77 -15.99 -77.19
N LEU A 831 25.96 -16.54 -76.97
CA LEU A 831 26.30 -17.22 -75.73
C LEU A 831 26.29 -16.26 -74.52
N LEU A 832 26.70 -15.00 -74.71
CA LEU A 832 26.67 -13.97 -73.67
C LEU A 832 25.25 -13.70 -73.20
N GLU A 833 24.29 -13.58 -74.13
CA GLU A 833 22.89 -13.30 -73.78
C GLU A 833 22.27 -14.46 -72.98
N ILE A 834 22.50 -15.70 -73.42
CA ILE A 834 22.02 -16.91 -72.72
C ILE A 834 22.62 -17.00 -71.31
N LYS A 835 23.95 -16.85 -71.19
CA LYS A 835 24.64 -16.93 -69.90
C LYS A 835 24.25 -15.80 -68.94
N THR A 836 23.94 -14.61 -69.46
CA THR A 836 23.45 -13.49 -68.64
C THR A 836 22.07 -13.80 -68.05
N LYS A 837 21.13 -14.30 -68.86
CA LYS A 837 19.79 -14.72 -68.38
C LYS A 837 19.88 -15.86 -67.37
N GLU A 838 20.71 -16.87 -67.64
CA GLU A 838 20.92 -18.00 -66.73
C GLU A 838 21.46 -17.57 -65.36
N PHE A 839 22.31 -16.54 -65.33
CA PHE A 839 22.87 -15.94 -64.11
C PHE A 839 21.83 -15.08 -63.36
N GLU A 840 21.04 -14.26 -64.06
CA GLU A 840 19.98 -13.46 -63.44
C GLU A 840 18.91 -14.32 -62.77
N GLU A 841 18.51 -15.43 -63.40
CA GLU A 841 17.54 -16.36 -62.83
C GLU A 841 18.04 -17.00 -61.52
N ILE A 842 19.30 -17.46 -61.48
CA ILE A 842 19.87 -18.10 -60.29
C ILE A 842 20.13 -17.07 -59.18
N TYR A 843 20.57 -15.86 -59.54
CA TYR A 843 20.73 -14.73 -58.62
C TYR A 843 19.42 -14.37 -57.93
N ASN A 844 18.32 -14.29 -58.69
CA ASN A 844 16.99 -14.00 -58.15
C ASN A 844 16.46 -15.14 -57.25
N LYS A 845 16.76 -16.40 -57.57
CA LYS A 845 16.41 -17.55 -56.72
C LYS A 845 17.14 -17.52 -55.38
N GLU A 846 18.45 -17.21 -55.38
CA GLU A 846 19.24 -17.04 -54.16
C GLU A 846 18.70 -15.89 -53.29
N ARG A 847 18.43 -14.74 -53.92
CA ARG A 847 17.88 -13.55 -53.23
C ARG A 847 16.52 -13.83 -52.58
N LYS A 848 15.63 -14.60 -53.22
CA LYS A 848 14.35 -15.01 -52.62
C LYS A 848 14.52 -15.85 -51.35
N LEU A 849 15.51 -16.76 -51.32
CA LEU A 849 15.80 -17.54 -50.13
C LEU A 849 16.39 -16.69 -49.00
N GLU A 850 17.20 -15.67 -49.31
CA GLU A 850 17.71 -14.73 -48.32
C GLU A 850 16.61 -13.88 -47.69
N ILE A 851 15.67 -13.39 -48.51
CA ILE A 851 14.49 -12.65 -48.01
C ILE A 851 13.66 -13.55 -47.09
N LYS A 852 13.36 -14.78 -47.53
CA LYS A 852 12.60 -15.74 -46.72
C LYS A 852 13.30 -16.09 -45.39
N LYS A 853 14.63 -16.23 -45.41
CA LYS A 853 15.43 -16.40 -44.18
C LYS A 853 15.31 -15.18 -43.26
N ALA A 854 15.39 -13.98 -43.80
CA ALA A 854 15.28 -12.75 -43.02
C ALA A 854 13.89 -12.57 -42.39
N GLU A 855 12.82 -12.94 -43.11
CA GLU A 855 11.44 -12.96 -42.58
C GLU A 855 11.29 -13.93 -41.41
N ILE A 856 11.77 -15.17 -41.56
CA ILE A 856 11.73 -16.19 -40.49
C ILE A 856 12.56 -15.77 -39.27
N LEU A 857 13.75 -15.19 -39.48
CA LEU A 857 14.58 -14.68 -38.39
C LEU A 857 13.91 -13.52 -37.64
N ARG A 858 13.18 -12.67 -38.36
CA ARG A 858 12.40 -11.58 -37.75
C ARG A 858 11.24 -12.13 -36.92
N GLU A 859 10.53 -13.13 -37.43
CA GLU A 859 9.43 -13.79 -36.72
C GLU A 859 9.90 -14.50 -35.44
N ILE A 860 11.04 -15.21 -35.51
CA ILE A 860 11.70 -15.80 -34.33
C ILE A 860 12.02 -14.72 -33.31
N ARG A 861 12.65 -13.61 -33.73
CA ARG A 861 13.05 -12.54 -32.80
C ARG A 861 11.84 -11.91 -32.08
N ILE A 862 10.72 -11.71 -32.79
CA ILE A 862 9.49 -11.17 -32.18
C ILE A 862 8.95 -12.13 -31.13
N ASN A 863 8.84 -13.42 -31.47
CA ASN A 863 8.35 -14.43 -30.54
C ASN A 863 9.29 -14.66 -29.35
N GLU A 864 10.61 -14.61 -29.54
CA GLU A 864 11.60 -14.70 -28.45
C GLU A 864 11.49 -13.51 -27.49
N ASN A 865 11.26 -12.30 -27.98
CA ASN A 865 11.00 -11.14 -27.14
C ASN A 865 9.71 -11.31 -26.32
N GLU A 866 8.62 -11.80 -26.92
CA GLU A 866 7.36 -12.07 -26.22
C GLU A 866 7.51 -13.20 -25.18
N ILE A 867 8.27 -14.25 -25.49
CA ILE A 867 8.62 -15.33 -24.55
C ILE A 867 9.32 -14.75 -23.33
N ASN A 868 10.34 -13.89 -23.51
CA ASN A 868 11.06 -13.28 -22.40
C ASN A 868 10.14 -12.44 -21.50
N LEU A 869 9.24 -11.64 -22.09
CA LEU A 869 8.25 -10.85 -21.33
C LEU A 869 7.32 -11.75 -20.50
N ILE A 870 6.84 -12.84 -21.08
CA ILE A 870 5.97 -13.80 -20.38
C ILE A 870 6.75 -14.53 -19.28
N GLU A 871 8.02 -14.87 -19.48
CA GLU A 871 8.87 -15.50 -18.47
C GLU A 871 9.11 -14.58 -17.26
N GLU A 872 9.38 -13.29 -17.49
CA GLU A 872 9.50 -12.30 -16.41
C GLU A 872 8.19 -12.15 -15.64
N GLU A 873 7.05 -12.09 -16.32
CA GLU A 873 5.73 -12.01 -15.69
C GLU A 873 5.41 -13.25 -14.85
N ILE A 874 5.71 -14.44 -15.35
CA ILE A 874 5.55 -15.70 -14.61
C ILE A 874 6.43 -15.71 -13.37
N LYS A 875 7.69 -15.27 -13.48
CA LYS A 875 8.62 -15.21 -12.34
C LYS A 875 8.07 -14.33 -11.22
N ILE A 876 7.59 -13.13 -11.54
CA ILE A 876 6.97 -12.22 -10.56
C ILE A 876 5.74 -12.88 -9.90
N LYS A 877 4.88 -13.51 -10.70
CA LYS A 877 3.68 -14.20 -10.18
C LYS A 877 4.02 -15.41 -9.32
N GLU A 878 5.11 -16.13 -9.59
CA GLU A 878 5.60 -17.20 -8.71
C GLU A 878 6.11 -16.67 -7.37
N GLU A 879 6.82 -15.53 -7.36
CA GLU A 879 7.20 -14.86 -6.11
C GLU A 879 5.96 -14.46 -5.29
N VAL A 880 4.92 -13.94 -5.95
CA VAL A 880 3.64 -13.63 -5.31
C VAL A 880 2.96 -14.90 -4.75
N LYS A 881 3.02 -16.03 -5.47
CA LYS A 881 2.51 -17.33 -4.98
C LYS A 881 3.22 -17.77 -3.71
N MET A 882 4.55 -17.62 -3.62
CA MET A 882 5.30 -17.93 -2.40
C MET A 882 4.89 -17.02 -1.24
N ARG A 883 4.69 -15.72 -1.49
CA ARG A 883 4.18 -14.77 -0.48
C ARG A 883 2.76 -15.13 -0.02
N LEU A 884 1.90 -15.58 -0.91
CA LEU A 884 0.55 -16.05 -0.57
C LEU A 884 0.61 -17.24 0.39
N ILE A 885 1.41 -18.26 0.08
CA ILE A 885 1.57 -19.44 0.94
C ILE A 885 2.05 -19.02 2.33
N TYR A 886 3.09 -18.16 2.39
CA TYR A 886 3.59 -17.63 3.66
C TYR A 886 2.52 -16.87 4.46
N THR A 887 1.72 -16.04 3.78
CA THR A 887 0.66 -15.22 4.39
C THR A 887 -0.46 -16.09 4.95
N ILE A 888 -0.86 -17.15 4.23
CA ILE A 888 -1.87 -18.12 4.70
C ILE A 888 -1.35 -18.89 5.91
N GLU A 889 -0.11 -19.39 5.87
CA GLU A 889 0.49 -20.11 6.99
C GLU A 889 0.59 -19.22 8.25
N LEU A 890 0.97 -17.95 8.10
CA LEU A 890 1.02 -16.99 9.19
C LEU A 890 -0.38 -16.69 9.75
N GLU A 891 -1.37 -16.53 8.88
CA GLU A 891 -2.74 -16.26 9.30
C GLU A 891 -3.36 -17.43 10.06
N ASN A 892 -3.17 -18.66 9.56
CA ASN A 892 -3.64 -19.87 10.25
C ASN A 892 -2.98 -20.02 11.62
N TRP A 893 -1.67 -19.77 11.72
CA TRP A 893 -0.95 -19.84 12.99
C TRP A 893 -1.43 -18.77 13.98
N LEU A 894 -1.66 -17.54 13.51
CA LEU A 894 -2.20 -16.45 14.35
C LEU A 894 -3.63 -16.75 14.81
N SER A 895 -4.50 -17.21 13.90
CA SER A 895 -5.91 -17.47 14.17
C SER A 895 -6.17 -18.76 14.95
N GLY A 896 -5.22 -19.70 14.95
CA GLY A 896 -5.29 -20.97 15.68
C GLY A 896 -4.34 -21.00 16.88
N ASP A 897 -3.16 -21.57 16.67
CA ASP A 897 -2.16 -21.88 17.71
C ASP A 897 -1.85 -20.68 18.63
N PHE A 898 -1.67 -19.49 18.06
CA PHE A 898 -1.34 -18.31 18.86
C PHE A 898 -2.53 -17.82 19.71
N LEU A 899 -3.75 -17.75 19.18
CA LEU A 899 -4.92 -17.35 19.97
C LEU A 899 -5.23 -18.35 21.08
N ASP A 900 -5.08 -19.65 20.80
CA ASP A 900 -5.24 -20.72 21.79
C ASP A 900 -4.17 -20.65 22.88
N LEU A 901 -2.93 -20.37 22.53
CA LEU A 901 -1.85 -20.12 23.49
C LEU A 901 -2.19 -18.94 24.39
N ILE A 902 -2.57 -17.79 23.83
CA ILE A 902 -2.89 -16.59 24.64
C ILE A 902 -4.07 -16.86 25.56
N GLY A 903 -5.09 -17.60 25.11
CA GLY A 903 -6.18 -18.04 25.97
C GLY A 903 -5.75 -18.97 27.10
N THR A 904 -4.80 -19.86 26.82
CA THR A 904 -4.24 -20.77 27.83
C THR A 904 -3.39 -20.03 28.85
N ILE A 905 -2.55 -19.09 28.40
CA ILE A 905 -1.74 -18.24 29.27
C ILE A 905 -2.63 -17.39 30.17
N GLU A 906 -3.60 -16.67 29.62
CA GLU A 906 -4.52 -15.83 30.40
C GLU A 906 -5.21 -16.62 31.53
N ARG A 907 -5.74 -17.80 31.19
CA ARG A 907 -6.42 -18.67 32.16
C ARG A 907 -5.48 -19.16 33.25
N ASN A 908 -4.29 -19.65 32.89
CA ASN A 908 -3.35 -20.20 33.86
C ASN A 908 -2.76 -19.12 34.77
N VAL A 909 -2.51 -17.92 34.22
CA VAL A 909 -2.07 -16.75 35.01
C VAL A 909 -3.15 -16.34 36.01
N MET A 910 -4.42 -16.30 35.59
CA MET A 910 -5.56 -16.02 36.48
C MET A 910 -5.70 -17.05 37.60
N ILE A 911 -5.59 -18.35 37.29
CA ILE A 911 -5.67 -19.43 38.29
C ILE A 911 -4.53 -19.29 39.32
N LYS A 912 -3.30 -19.07 38.86
CA LYS A 912 -2.14 -18.92 39.76
C LYS A 912 -2.28 -17.68 40.64
N LEU A 913 -2.68 -16.55 40.07
CA LEU A 913 -2.92 -15.31 40.82
C LEU A 913 -4.03 -15.47 41.86
N ARG A 914 -5.13 -16.14 41.52
CA ARG A 914 -6.19 -16.44 42.48
C ARG A 914 -5.66 -17.31 43.61
N SER A 915 -4.91 -18.36 43.30
CA SER A 915 -4.35 -19.25 44.32
C SER A 915 -3.42 -18.52 45.27
N GLU A 916 -2.50 -17.69 44.75
CA GLU A 916 -1.57 -16.93 45.58
C GLU A 916 -2.29 -15.87 46.42
N PHE A 917 -3.23 -15.14 45.82
CA PHE A 917 -4.04 -14.16 46.53
C PHE A 917 -4.90 -14.83 47.61
N SER A 918 -5.56 -15.94 47.31
CA SER A 918 -6.37 -16.68 48.27
C SER A 918 -5.55 -17.22 49.45
N ASN A 919 -4.33 -17.69 49.21
CA ASN A 919 -3.45 -18.17 50.27
C ASN A 919 -3.04 -17.02 51.20
N LEU A 920 -2.52 -15.92 50.64
CA LEU A 920 -2.15 -14.73 51.41
C LEU A 920 -3.34 -14.14 52.17
N PHE A 921 -4.52 -14.15 51.56
CA PHE A 921 -5.75 -13.66 52.20
C PHE A 921 -6.10 -14.49 53.44
N ASN A 922 -6.00 -15.81 53.33
CA ASN A 922 -6.23 -16.72 54.45
C ASN A 922 -5.18 -16.55 55.54
N ASP A 923 -3.90 -16.44 55.18
CA ASP A 923 -2.79 -16.24 56.12
C ASP A 923 -3.01 -14.98 56.96
N TRP A 924 -3.25 -13.83 56.31
CA TRP A 924 -3.51 -12.56 57.01
C TRP A 924 -4.75 -12.60 57.89
N PHE A 925 -5.81 -13.27 57.43
CA PHE A 925 -7.05 -13.36 58.17
C PHE A 925 -6.93 -14.25 59.42
N SER A 926 -6.19 -15.36 59.32
CA SER A 926 -5.95 -16.29 60.43
C SER A 926 -5.17 -15.65 61.60
N ILE A 927 -4.33 -14.65 61.32
CA ILE A 927 -3.64 -13.89 62.37
C ILE A 927 -4.65 -13.04 63.15
N LEU A 928 -5.58 -12.37 62.45
CA LEU A 928 -6.53 -11.42 63.01
C LEU A 928 -7.72 -12.08 63.74
N VAL A 929 -8.19 -13.23 63.26
CA VAL A 929 -9.41 -13.91 63.73
C VAL A 929 -9.07 -15.32 64.23
N PRO A 930 -9.78 -15.90 65.23
CA PRO A 930 -9.51 -17.26 65.71
C PRO A 930 -9.71 -18.37 64.65
N ASP A 931 -9.06 -19.52 64.83
CA ASP A 931 -8.97 -20.70 63.91
C ASP A 931 -10.30 -21.33 63.46
N THR A 932 -11.45 -20.81 63.87
CA THR A 932 -12.77 -21.35 63.49
C THR A 932 -13.27 -20.86 62.14
N PHE A 933 -12.65 -19.81 61.59
CA PHE A 933 -12.99 -19.24 60.30
C PHE A 933 -11.86 -19.46 59.28
N THR A 934 -12.24 -19.76 58.05
CA THR A 934 -11.34 -19.83 56.89
C THR A 934 -11.86 -18.92 55.80
N VAL A 935 -10.96 -18.28 55.05
CA VAL A 935 -11.35 -17.44 53.92
C VAL A 935 -10.65 -17.91 52.66
N SER A 936 -11.36 -17.87 51.54
CA SER A 936 -10.83 -18.19 50.22
C SER A 936 -11.44 -17.28 49.15
N LEU A 937 -11.02 -17.44 47.90
CA LEU A 937 -11.52 -16.65 46.77
C LEU A 937 -12.14 -17.54 45.69
N ASP A 938 -13.31 -17.13 45.18
CA ASP A 938 -13.95 -17.76 44.02
C ASP A 938 -13.28 -17.38 42.68
N ASP A 939 -13.84 -17.86 41.56
CA ASP A 939 -13.36 -17.56 40.20
C ASP A 939 -13.39 -16.05 39.85
N GLU A 940 -14.17 -15.26 40.58
CA GLU A 940 -14.38 -13.81 40.40
C GLU A 940 -13.64 -12.97 41.45
N PHE A 941 -12.75 -13.59 42.25
CA PHE A 941 -12.04 -12.99 43.39
C PHE A 941 -12.97 -12.47 44.49
N THR A 942 -14.16 -13.05 44.62
CA THR A 942 -15.08 -12.84 45.73
C THR A 942 -14.61 -13.60 46.96
N PRO A 943 -14.53 -12.94 48.14
CA PRO A 943 -14.29 -13.62 49.40
C PRO A 943 -15.38 -14.65 49.69
N ILE A 944 -14.98 -15.92 49.73
CA ILE A 944 -15.76 -17.01 50.31
C ILE A 944 -15.31 -17.12 51.76
N ILE A 945 -16.25 -16.99 52.69
CA ILE A 945 -15.97 -17.03 54.13
C ILE A 945 -16.59 -18.30 54.66
N GLU A 946 -15.80 -19.15 55.28
CA GLU A 946 -16.27 -20.42 55.81
C GLU A 946 -16.08 -20.48 57.31
N GLN A 947 -17.08 -20.99 58.01
CA GLN A 947 -16.97 -21.35 59.43
C GLN A 947 -17.48 -22.77 59.60
N GLN A 948 -16.64 -23.68 60.10
CA GLN A 948 -17.02 -25.08 60.32
C GLN A 948 -17.66 -25.78 59.09
N ASN A 949 -17.15 -25.53 57.88
CA ASN A 949 -17.64 -26.05 56.58
C ASN A 949 -18.95 -25.44 56.05
N TYR A 950 -19.35 -24.26 56.54
CA TYR A 950 -20.49 -23.51 56.01
C TYR A 950 -20.05 -22.15 55.49
N GLU A 951 -20.47 -21.80 54.28
CA GLU A 951 -20.23 -20.49 53.69
C GLU A 951 -21.11 -19.42 54.36
N LEU A 952 -20.51 -18.29 54.71
CA LEU A 952 -21.09 -17.14 55.38
C LEU A 952 -20.99 -15.92 54.48
N ASP A 953 -22.08 -15.19 54.34
CA ASP A 953 -22.07 -13.87 53.70
C ASP A 953 -21.26 -12.87 54.56
N TYR A 954 -20.47 -12.02 53.89
CA TYR A 954 -19.73 -10.92 54.50
C TYR A 954 -20.57 -10.07 55.47
N ASN A 955 -21.86 -9.92 55.19
CA ASN A 955 -22.77 -9.12 56.02
C ASN A 955 -23.12 -9.76 57.37
N PHE A 956 -22.97 -11.09 57.54
CA PHE A 956 -23.26 -11.81 58.78
C PHE A 956 -22.13 -11.75 59.82
N LEU A 957 -20.98 -11.22 59.44
CA LEU A 957 -19.82 -11.10 60.31
C LEU A 957 -19.97 -9.94 61.31
N SER A 958 -19.36 -10.09 62.48
CA SER A 958 -19.26 -8.99 63.46
C SER A 958 -18.53 -7.79 62.86
N GLY A 959 -18.70 -6.61 63.45
CA GLY A 959 -18.01 -5.40 62.99
C GLY A 959 -16.49 -5.58 62.93
N GLY A 960 -15.91 -6.28 63.91
CA GLY A 960 -14.48 -6.59 63.94
C GLY A 960 -14.05 -7.61 62.89
N GLU A 961 -14.85 -8.65 62.65
CA GLU A 961 -14.56 -9.66 61.60
C GLU A 961 -14.69 -9.06 60.18
N ARG A 962 -15.68 -8.19 59.93
CA ARG A 962 -15.82 -7.48 58.64
C ARG A 962 -14.62 -6.58 58.36
N THR A 963 -14.16 -5.85 59.38
CA THR A 963 -12.95 -5.03 59.27
C THR A 963 -11.72 -5.92 59.10
N ALA A 964 -11.66 -7.10 59.73
CA ALA A 964 -10.54 -8.03 59.60
C ALA A 964 -10.45 -8.64 58.19
N ILE A 965 -11.59 -9.00 57.59
CA ILE A 965 -11.65 -9.44 56.19
C ILE A 965 -11.22 -8.32 55.25
N ALA A 966 -11.76 -7.11 55.41
CA ALA A 966 -11.40 -5.98 54.56
C ALA A 966 -9.90 -5.66 54.64
N LEU A 967 -9.32 -5.77 55.84
CA LEU A 967 -7.89 -5.60 56.06
C LEU A 967 -7.08 -6.74 55.44
N ALA A 968 -7.40 -8.00 55.74
CA ALA A 968 -6.69 -9.17 55.21
C ALA A 968 -6.74 -9.24 53.69
N TYR A 969 -7.91 -8.99 53.08
CA TYR A 969 -8.08 -8.95 51.64
C TYR A 969 -7.21 -7.86 51.00
N ARG A 970 -7.12 -6.70 51.65
CA ARG A 970 -6.27 -5.59 51.21
C ARG A 970 -4.79 -5.92 51.31
N LEU A 971 -4.34 -6.48 52.43
CA LEU A 971 -2.93 -6.84 52.63
C LEU A 971 -2.50 -7.91 51.63
N ALA A 972 -3.35 -8.92 51.41
CA ALA A 972 -3.12 -9.95 50.42
C ALA A 972 -3.09 -9.38 49.00
N LEU A 973 -4.05 -8.50 48.63
CA LEU A 973 -4.05 -7.82 47.33
C LEU A 973 -2.78 -7.00 47.12
N ASN A 974 -2.35 -6.23 48.12
CA ASN A 974 -1.11 -5.45 48.09
C ASN A 974 0.11 -6.34 47.79
N GLN A 975 0.25 -7.44 48.52
CA GLN A 975 1.36 -8.37 48.36
C GLN A 975 1.33 -9.10 47.02
N THR A 976 0.15 -9.55 46.56
CA THR A 976 0.00 -10.18 45.24
C THR A 976 0.38 -9.20 44.12
N ILE A 977 -0.02 -7.93 44.21
CA ILE A 977 0.37 -6.92 43.22
C ILE A 977 1.87 -6.64 43.27
N ASN A 978 2.46 -6.51 44.47
CA ASN A 978 3.90 -6.27 44.62
C ASN A 978 4.77 -7.47 44.17
N SER A 979 4.25 -8.69 44.28
CA SER A 979 4.82 -9.92 43.73
C SER A 979 4.84 -9.89 42.19
N LEU A 980 3.74 -9.43 41.57
CA LEU A 980 3.61 -9.34 40.11
C LEU A 980 4.36 -8.14 39.50
N LEU A 981 4.41 -7.00 40.19
CA LEU A 981 5.00 -5.73 39.74
C LEU A 981 6.23 -5.37 40.61
N SER A 982 7.20 -6.27 40.66
CA SER A 982 8.39 -6.18 41.53
C SER A 982 9.26 -4.94 41.31
N GLU A 983 9.12 -4.25 40.17
CA GLU A 983 9.85 -3.05 39.80
C GLU A 983 9.22 -1.73 40.32
N ILE A 984 8.02 -1.75 40.91
CA ILE A 984 7.38 -0.55 41.46
C ILE A 984 8.15 -0.08 42.70
N LYS A 985 8.46 1.22 42.78
CA LYS A 985 9.29 1.79 43.86
C LYS A 985 8.52 2.13 45.14
N THR A 986 7.20 1.98 45.14
CA THR A 986 6.35 2.17 46.33
C THR A 986 6.06 0.89 47.11
N LYS A 987 6.63 -0.25 46.72
CA LYS A 987 6.35 -1.56 47.33
C LYS A 987 6.66 -1.64 48.84
N GLY A 988 7.53 -0.77 49.34
CA GLY A 988 7.90 -0.68 50.75
C GLY A 988 7.03 0.28 51.58
N ILE A 989 5.97 0.88 51.02
CA ILE A 989 5.16 1.89 51.69
C ILE A 989 3.69 1.46 51.76
N VAL A 990 3.09 1.51 52.96
CA VAL A 990 1.67 1.23 53.18
C VAL A 990 1.03 2.32 54.03
N ILE A 991 -0.14 2.82 53.63
CA ILE A 991 -0.92 3.84 54.34
C ILE A 991 -2.29 3.28 54.74
N LEU A 992 -2.54 3.14 56.04
CA LEU A 992 -3.80 2.63 56.58
C LEU A 992 -4.61 3.75 57.25
N ASP A 993 -5.81 4.03 56.74
CA ASP A 993 -6.73 5.06 57.26
C ASP A 993 -7.83 4.39 58.11
N GLU A 994 -7.73 4.56 59.44
CA GLU A 994 -8.55 3.94 60.49
C GLU A 994 -8.77 2.42 60.33
N PRO A 995 -7.70 1.61 60.25
CA PRO A 995 -7.79 0.15 60.04
C PRO A 995 -8.40 -0.62 61.22
N THR A 996 -8.60 0.03 62.37
CA THR A 996 -9.02 -0.60 63.63
C THR A 996 -10.50 -0.36 63.98
N ASP A 997 -11.24 0.34 63.14
CA ASP A 997 -12.63 0.65 63.43
C ASP A 997 -13.50 -0.63 63.50
N GLY A 998 -14.12 -0.85 64.65
CA GLY A 998 -14.90 -2.07 64.97
C GLY A 998 -14.10 -3.24 65.55
N PHE A 999 -12.77 -3.14 65.74
CA PHE A 999 -11.97 -4.21 66.36
C PHE A 999 -12.22 -4.34 67.87
N SER A 1000 -12.22 -5.60 68.33
CA SER A 1000 -12.17 -5.91 69.76
C SER A 1000 -10.77 -5.69 70.33
N GLN A 1001 -10.66 -5.61 71.67
CA GLN A 1001 -9.38 -5.44 72.36
C GLN A 1001 -8.36 -6.56 72.04
N GLN A 1002 -8.82 -7.80 71.83
CA GLN A 1002 -7.97 -8.93 71.44
C GLN A 1002 -7.49 -8.83 69.97
N GLN A 1003 -8.34 -8.33 69.07
CA GLN A 1003 -7.98 -8.11 67.67
C GLN A 1003 -6.98 -6.95 67.51
N LEU A 1004 -7.08 -5.92 68.35
CA LEU A 1004 -6.08 -4.85 68.41
C LEU A 1004 -4.70 -5.36 68.84
N ASP A 1005 -4.65 -6.30 69.77
CA ASP A 1005 -3.38 -6.91 70.19
C ASP A 1005 -2.78 -7.80 69.07
N LYS A 1006 -3.62 -8.57 68.35
CA LYS A 1006 -3.22 -9.35 67.15
C LYS A 1006 -2.81 -8.48 65.97
N MET A 1007 -3.35 -7.28 65.85
CA MET A 1007 -2.95 -6.33 64.81
C MET A 1007 -1.47 -5.97 64.91
N ARG A 1008 -0.89 -5.96 66.12
CA ARG A 1008 0.54 -5.77 66.32
C ARG A 1008 1.37 -6.83 65.57
N ASP A 1009 0.92 -8.08 65.62
CA ASP A 1009 1.60 -9.20 64.95
C ASP A 1009 1.52 -9.03 63.43
N VAL A 1010 0.35 -8.62 62.91
CA VAL A 1010 0.17 -8.27 61.50
C VAL A 1010 1.12 -7.14 61.06
N LEU A 1011 1.23 -6.07 61.84
CA LEU A 1011 2.12 -4.94 61.51
C LEU A 1011 3.60 -5.33 61.54
N ALA A 1012 3.99 -6.26 62.43
CA ALA A 1012 5.35 -6.77 62.50
C ALA A 1012 5.68 -7.71 61.32
N GLU A 1013 4.72 -8.54 60.89
CA GLU A 1013 4.90 -9.50 59.80
C GLU A 1013 4.84 -8.84 58.41
N LEU A 1014 4.19 -7.68 58.29
CA LEU A 1014 4.10 -6.92 57.04
C LEU A 1014 5.49 -6.53 56.47
N ASN A 1015 6.50 -6.35 57.33
CA ASN A 1015 7.90 -6.07 56.99
C ASN A 1015 8.10 -5.00 55.89
N VAL A 1016 7.37 -3.88 56.00
CA VAL A 1016 7.46 -2.72 55.09
C VAL A 1016 8.46 -1.70 55.62
N GLU A 1017 9.11 -0.97 54.70
CA GLU A 1017 10.08 0.07 55.04
C GLU A 1017 9.43 1.29 55.73
N GLN A 1018 8.19 1.63 55.33
CA GLN A 1018 7.46 2.75 55.90
C GLN A 1018 5.95 2.47 55.99
N LEU A 1019 5.41 2.51 57.22
CA LEU A 1019 3.99 2.38 57.49
C LEU A 1019 3.43 3.70 58.04
N ILE A 1020 2.37 4.23 57.44
CA ILE A 1020 1.63 5.40 57.93
C ILE A 1020 0.25 4.97 58.36
N LEU A 1021 -0.08 5.18 59.63
CA LEU A 1021 -1.35 4.77 60.21
C LEU A 1021 -2.09 5.97 60.79
N VAL A 1022 -3.35 6.16 60.36
CA VAL A 1022 -4.26 7.16 60.91
C VAL A 1022 -5.29 6.44 61.77
N SER A 1023 -5.41 6.80 63.05
CA SER A 1023 -6.42 6.20 63.94
C SER A 1023 -6.86 7.16 65.03
N HIS A 1024 -8.02 6.87 65.62
CA HIS A 1024 -8.52 7.51 66.85
C HIS A 1024 -8.20 6.70 68.12
N ASP A 1025 -7.67 5.49 67.98
CA ASP A 1025 -7.41 4.58 69.09
C ASP A 1025 -6.02 4.84 69.73
N GLN A 1026 -6.02 5.12 71.04
CA GLN A 1026 -4.82 5.39 71.81
C GLN A 1026 -3.92 4.17 71.99
N LYS A 1027 -4.44 2.94 71.85
CA LYS A 1027 -3.62 1.72 71.96
C LYS A 1027 -2.59 1.61 70.85
N ILE A 1028 -2.88 2.12 69.66
CA ILE A 1028 -1.97 2.06 68.52
C ILE A 1028 -0.71 2.89 68.77
N GLU A 1029 -0.76 3.88 69.67
CA GLU A 1029 0.42 4.65 70.09
C GLU A 1029 1.55 3.74 70.62
N SER A 1030 1.23 2.55 71.13
CA SER A 1030 2.22 1.59 71.62
C SER A 1030 2.85 0.69 70.53
N PHE A 1031 2.36 0.76 69.29
CA PHE A 1031 2.76 -0.10 68.18
C PHE A 1031 3.52 0.64 67.06
N VAL A 1032 3.70 1.96 67.19
CA VAL A 1032 4.29 2.81 66.16
C VAL A 1032 5.50 3.58 66.71
N ASP A 1033 6.50 3.80 65.87
CA ASP A 1033 7.74 4.47 66.30
C ASP A 1033 7.59 5.99 66.47
N ASN A 1034 6.68 6.61 65.70
CA ASN A 1034 6.50 8.06 65.65
C ASN A 1034 5.01 8.43 65.75
N ILE A 1035 4.67 9.46 66.54
CA ILE A 1035 3.29 9.87 66.79
C ILE A 1035 3.11 11.35 66.42
N ILE A 1036 2.13 11.65 65.56
CA ILE A 1036 1.74 13.01 65.19
C ILE A 1036 0.32 13.28 65.70
N ARG A 1037 0.16 14.13 66.72
CA ARG A 1037 -1.17 14.47 67.26
C ARG A 1037 -1.76 15.67 66.53
N LEU A 1038 -3.03 15.57 66.11
CA LEU A 1038 -3.78 16.65 65.50
C LEU A 1038 -4.85 17.16 66.46
N LYS A 1039 -4.86 18.46 66.76
CA LYS A 1039 -5.89 19.09 67.60
C LYS A 1039 -6.68 20.11 66.79
N LYS A 1040 -8.01 20.03 66.91
CA LYS A 1040 -8.94 21.01 66.31
C LYS A 1040 -9.10 22.19 67.29
N ASP A 1041 -8.60 23.35 66.89
CA ASP A 1041 -8.90 24.64 67.51
C ASP A 1041 -10.03 25.31 66.71
N ASN A 1042 -10.83 26.21 67.32
CA ASN A 1042 -12.16 26.65 66.85
C ASN A 1042 -12.28 27.10 65.36
N LEU A 1043 -11.16 27.29 64.64
CA LEU A 1043 -11.10 27.59 63.21
C LEU A 1043 -9.92 26.90 62.44
N SER A 1044 -9.13 26.00 63.04
CA SER A 1044 -7.97 25.34 62.40
C SER A 1044 -7.56 24.03 63.08
N THR A 1045 -7.19 23.01 62.32
CA THR A 1045 -6.45 21.83 62.83
C THR A 1045 -4.96 22.19 62.91
N LYS A 1046 -4.32 21.96 64.06
CA LYS A 1046 -2.88 22.15 64.25
C LYS A 1046 -2.23 20.83 64.67
N VAL A 1047 -1.01 20.61 64.22
CA VAL A 1047 -0.12 19.57 64.79
C VAL A 1047 0.24 20.03 66.19
N VAL A 1048 -0.03 19.17 67.18
CA VAL A 1048 0.43 19.33 68.55
C VAL A 1048 1.58 18.36 68.70
N VAL A 1049 2.78 18.91 68.82
CA VAL A 1049 3.99 18.12 69.13
C VAL A 1049 3.90 17.63 70.56
#